data_AF-S7VHD2-F1
#
_entry.id   AF-S7VHD2-F1
#
_cell.length_a   1.000
_cell.length_b   1.000
_cell.length_c   1.000
_cell.angle_alpha   90.00
_cell.angle_beta   90.00
_cell.angle_gamma   90.00
#
_symmetry.space_group_name_H-M   'P 1'
#
loop_
_entity.id
_entity.type
_entity.pdbx_description
1 polymer ?
#
loop_
_entity_poly.entity_id
_entity_poly.type
_entity_poly.pdbx_seq_one_letter_code
_entity_poly.pdbx_strand_id
1 'polypeptide(L)'
;MKQDIKKIISKFNSQLNTTCAEISVSDLSVFFSVLISSFILKNRKTNIQLNQIHSDNILLTFKDELLIIEDRFPELIESFKETKKSINSKLLTPTISDLQLSFENVNEDIIDIISWSFQYLKKELTNKAFKKTGQNNNKIEDADLLLTTQFFTDSYMVKYLVDETVLSIKPQELEDIVIIDPASGGGNFLNYSFERLFYLFKSHKKDWTDNEIVDWLLNNAIVGYDLDSNLSKIASLSLFINACQYSIPDKSVSINIFGGKENDNLGFLNTKITSNSINRATINSKLKRINQDNLKKIFLTNPPFMGKRDMDVTLKNYLLNKYPESKGDLCVSFIQRIMQIMNHNDILSIVTQNNWMYLSSLKGFRELFLKENSLRVCVDLGTNAFEDINGEKTNIALCVIEKSNSSPTLFINLKHKKGNEKKLLVSSNNMPVEVVYTVNQNAFLDNQNFEFNYQLTDRFETIKKFNLYSDYGNPMQGTSTGNNKEFVKYAWEVNGNSDWKLVSKGGGFSKWVGLNYYKVLWGENAEFIKANKGSALRNINKIPSTELVYSDTGTLGLNVRILKNNQVFIASGPGIQVIKGDKFAHLAFLNSRVATFLLKLINPKFTISAGYISNIPVAKNILDSKYISNKSELCLNLKDDYLKNKLPNFEFNHIDYFTIKKLDNFINECILKDLENDFQRLLLEFKIEDRIRGEYKFGKEELAEMKRMVGESPFYNKKQKGIVDYRIRFIFK
;
A
#
# COMPACT_ATOMS: atom_id res chain seq x y z
N MET A 1 10.10 -25.08 -3.46
CA MET A 1 11.42 -24.60 -3.92
C MET A 1 11.98 -23.39 -3.17
N LYS A 2 11.42 -22.17 -3.26
CA LYS A 2 12.01 -20.98 -2.58
C LYS A 2 12.19 -21.16 -1.07
N GLN A 3 11.22 -21.80 -0.41
CA GLN A 3 11.32 -22.13 1.01
C GLN A 3 12.46 -23.10 1.32
N ASP A 4 12.77 -24.02 0.41
CA ASP A 4 13.84 -25.01 0.58
C ASP A 4 15.19 -24.33 0.43
N ILE A 5 15.36 -23.51 -0.63
CA ILE A 5 16.57 -22.69 -0.80
C ILE A 5 16.75 -21.73 0.38
N LYS A 6 15.67 -21.15 0.91
CA LYS A 6 15.73 -20.34 2.14
C LYS A 6 16.36 -21.09 3.30
N LYS A 7 15.92 -22.33 3.56
CA LYS A 7 16.43 -23.18 4.64
C LYS A 7 17.89 -23.52 4.40
N ILE A 8 18.25 -23.87 3.18
CA ILE A 8 19.62 -24.22 2.78
C ILE A 8 20.58 -23.05 3.00
N ILE A 9 20.25 -21.87 2.46
CA ILE A 9 21.07 -20.66 2.62
C ILE A 9 21.20 -20.29 4.11
N SER A 10 20.11 -20.38 4.87
CA SER A 10 20.12 -20.04 6.31
C SER A 10 21.01 -21.01 7.11
N LYS A 11 20.93 -22.31 6.81
CA LYS A 11 21.79 -23.35 7.39
C LYS A 11 23.25 -23.09 7.04
N PHE A 12 23.55 -22.81 5.76
CA PHE A 12 24.89 -22.47 5.29
C PHE A 12 25.47 -21.26 6.04
N ASN A 13 24.76 -20.15 6.11
CA ASN A 13 25.21 -18.93 6.78
C ASN A 13 25.47 -19.14 8.29
N SER A 14 24.63 -19.93 8.97
CA SER A 14 24.80 -20.22 10.39
C SER A 14 26.10 -20.98 10.70
N GLN A 15 26.56 -21.82 9.77
CA GLN A 15 27.75 -22.66 9.89
C GLN A 15 29.00 -21.97 9.31
N LEU A 16 28.84 -21.02 8.37
CA LEU A 16 29.92 -20.21 7.83
C LEU A 16 30.57 -19.36 8.92
N ASN A 17 29.75 -18.74 9.78
CA ASN A 17 30.18 -17.88 10.89
C ASN A 17 31.08 -18.58 11.94
N THR A 18 31.17 -19.91 11.92
CA THR A 18 31.95 -20.70 12.89
C THR A 18 33.22 -21.32 12.31
N THR A 19 33.45 -21.24 10.98
CA THR A 19 34.43 -22.14 10.33
C THR A 19 35.31 -21.53 9.22
N CYS A 20 35.12 -20.29 8.77
CA CYS A 20 35.87 -19.71 7.62
C CYS A 20 36.21 -18.21 7.76
N ALA A 21 37.11 -17.71 6.91
CA ALA A 21 37.42 -16.28 6.75
C ALA A 21 36.17 -15.47 6.35
N GLU A 22 36.16 -14.15 6.62
CA GLU A 22 35.04 -13.26 6.27
C GLU A 22 34.81 -13.22 4.74
N ILE A 23 33.81 -13.96 4.25
CA ILE A 23 33.30 -13.85 2.88
C ILE A 23 32.27 -12.73 2.83
N SER A 24 32.36 -11.83 1.85
CA SER A 24 31.38 -10.76 1.73
C SER A 24 30.01 -11.30 1.31
N VAL A 25 28.93 -10.64 1.77
CA VAL A 25 27.55 -11.00 1.37
C VAL A 25 27.38 -10.92 -0.16
N SER A 26 28.09 -10.00 -0.81
CA SER A 26 28.04 -9.84 -2.27
C SER A 26 28.63 -11.07 -2.98
N ASP A 27 29.82 -11.51 -2.57
CA ASP A 27 30.50 -12.68 -3.13
C ASP A 27 29.67 -13.95 -2.89
N LEU A 28 29.10 -14.08 -1.69
CA LEU A 28 28.23 -15.21 -1.37
C LEU A 28 26.95 -15.21 -2.22
N SER A 29 26.40 -14.03 -2.52
CA SER A 29 25.22 -13.89 -3.38
C SER A 29 25.52 -14.30 -4.82
N VAL A 30 26.69 -13.93 -5.35
CA VAL A 30 27.17 -14.41 -6.66
C VAL A 30 27.39 -15.91 -6.63
N PHE A 31 28.02 -16.43 -5.58
CA PHE A 31 28.30 -17.86 -5.43
C PHE A 31 27.02 -18.71 -5.52
N PHE A 32 26.00 -18.38 -4.73
CA PHE A 32 24.72 -19.10 -4.78
C PHE A 32 24.00 -18.90 -6.12
N SER A 33 24.09 -17.72 -6.74
CA SER A 33 23.47 -17.47 -8.04
C SER A 33 24.04 -18.37 -9.15
N VAL A 34 25.37 -18.49 -9.22
CA VAL A 34 26.06 -19.37 -10.19
C VAL A 34 25.81 -20.84 -9.87
N LEU A 35 25.82 -21.22 -8.58
CA LEU A 35 25.54 -22.59 -8.15
C LEU A 35 24.14 -23.03 -8.56
N ILE A 36 23.12 -22.24 -8.21
CA ILE A 36 21.72 -22.50 -8.55
C ILE A 36 21.54 -22.53 -10.08
N SER A 37 22.18 -21.62 -10.81
CA SER A 37 22.19 -21.62 -12.27
C SER A 37 22.74 -22.93 -12.85
N SER A 38 23.81 -23.46 -12.25
CA SER A 38 24.42 -24.72 -12.67
C SER A 38 23.49 -25.91 -12.42
N PHE A 39 22.78 -25.94 -11.30
CA PHE A 39 21.74 -26.95 -11.06
C PHE A 39 20.61 -26.90 -12.09
N ILE A 40 20.13 -25.69 -12.41
CA ILE A 40 19.07 -25.47 -13.41
C ILE A 40 19.51 -25.97 -14.80
N LEU A 41 20.72 -25.63 -15.23
CA LEU A 41 21.26 -26.08 -16.53
C LEU A 41 21.49 -27.60 -16.57
N LYS A 42 21.98 -28.19 -15.48
CA LYS A 42 22.23 -29.62 -15.40
C LYS A 42 20.92 -30.42 -15.47
N ASN A 43 19.88 -29.95 -14.78
CA ASN A 43 18.56 -30.59 -14.80
C ASN A 43 17.93 -30.61 -16.20
N ARG A 44 18.20 -29.60 -17.04
CA ARG A 44 17.75 -29.56 -18.45
C ARG A 44 18.26 -30.74 -19.27
N LYS A 45 19.52 -31.15 -19.08
CA LYS A 45 20.19 -32.10 -20.00
C LYS A 45 19.75 -33.55 -19.82
N THR A 46 19.29 -33.96 -18.64
CA THR A 46 19.35 -35.39 -18.30
C THR A 46 18.04 -36.14 -18.25
N ASN A 47 16.87 -35.62 -17.81
CA ASN A 47 15.72 -36.48 -17.45
C ASN A 47 16.08 -37.70 -16.52
N ILE A 48 17.31 -37.74 -16.02
CA ILE A 48 17.91 -38.78 -15.18
C ILE A 48 17.97 -38.18 -13.79
N GLN A 49 17.50 -38.95 -12.81
CA GLN A 49 17.63 -38.67 -11.39
C GLN A 49 19.03 -38.08 -11.09
N LEU A 50 19.10 -36.99 -10.33
CA LEU A 50 20.35 -36.31 -9.94
C LEU A 50 21.34 -37.20 -9.13
N ASN A 51 21.12 -38.51 -9.06
CA ASN A 51 21.73 -39.58 -8.28
C ASN A 51 23.26 -39.76 -8.37
N GLN A 52 24.02 -38.89 -9.04
CA GLN A 52 25.48 -38.95 -9.10
C GLN A 52 26.17 -37.58 -9.03
N ILE A 53 25.63 -36.60 -8.28
CA ILE A 53 26.43 -35.43 -7.89
C ILE A 53 27.38 -35.84 -6.76
N HIS A 54 28.64 -36.10 -7.12
CA HIS A 54 29.69 -36.27 -6.12
C HIS A 54 30.01 -34.90 -5.50
N SER A 55 29.77 -34.79 -4.19
CA SER A 55 29.94 -33.56 -3.40
C SER A 55 31.37 -33.05 -3.31
N ASP A 56 32.34 -33.91 -3.62
CA ASP A 56 33.75 -33.68 -3.28
C ASP A 56 34.45 -32.73 -4.26
N ASN A 57 33.89 -32.53 -5.47
CA ASN A 57 34.42 -31.56 -6.43
C ASN A 57 33.34 -30.93 -7.33
N ILE A 58 32.73 -29.85 -6.82
CA ILE A 58 31.69 -29.06 -7.53
C ILE A 58 32.12 -28.56 -8.92
N LEU A 59 33.41 -28.26 -9.13
CA LEU A 59 33.92 -27.76 -10.40
C LEU A 59 33.96 -28.85 -11.47
N LEU A 60 34.24 -30.10 -11.06
CA LEU A 60 34.13 -31.26 -11.95
C LEU A 60 32.66 -31.62 -12.20
N THR A 61 31.85 -31.62 -11.14
CA THR A 61 30.42 -31.97 -11.23
C THR A 61 29.66 -31.09 -12.21
N PHE A 62 29.90 -29.78 -12.20
CA PHE A 62 29.19 -28.81 -13.06
C PHE A 62 30.06 -28.29 -14.20
N LYS A 63 31.10 -29.04 -14.63
CA LYS A 63 32.08 -28.55 -15.60
C LYS A 63 31.44 -27.96 -16.86
N ASP A 64 30.52 -28.67 -17.48
CA ASP A 64 29.88 -28.22 -18.73
C ASP A 64 28.95 -27.02 -18.50
N GLU A 65 28.21 -27.03 -17.39
CA GLU A 65 27.30 -25.95 -17.04
C GLU A 65 28.06 -24.65 -16.71
N LEU A 66 29.18 -24.77 -16.00
CA LEU A 66 30.07 -23.65 -15.71
C LEU A 66 30.71 -23.10 -16.98
N LEU A 67 31.08 -23.96 -17.95
CA LEU A 67 31.60 -23.51 -19.25
C LEU A 67 30.55 -22.71 -20.05
N ILE A 68 29.28 -23.15 -20.03
CA ILE A 68 28.18 -22.43 -20.68
C ILE A 68 28.00 -21.04 -20.06
N ILE A 69 28.08 -20.93 -18.73
CA ILE A 69 27.98 -19.65 -18.03
C ILE A 69 29.24 -18.80 -18.27
N GLU A 70 30.43 -19.39 -18.24
CA GLU A 70 31.73 -18.72 -18.41
C GLU A 70 31.85 -18.08 -19.80
N ASP A 71 31.28 -18.70 -20.83
CA ASP A 71 31.27 -18.14 -22.19
C ASP A 71 30.55 -16.77 -22.27
N ARG A 72 29.60 -16.51 -21.37
CA ARG A 72 28.81 -15.27 -21.32
C ARG A 72 29.18 -14.34 -20.18
N PHE A 73 29.57 -14.90 -19.04
CA PHE A 73 29.80 -14.18 -17.79
C PHE A 73 31.11 -14.64 -17.12
N PRO A 74 32.27 -14.45 -17.76
CA PRO A 74 33.55 -14.92 -17.24
C PRO A 74 33.85 -14.34 -15.84
N GLU A 75 33.53 -13.07 -15.61
CA GLU A 75 33.70 -12.39 -14.31
C GLU A 75 32.91 -13.07 -13.17
N LEU A 76 31.68 -13.54 -13.45
CA LEU A 76 30.86 -14.21 -12.42
C LEU A 76 31.45 -15.58 -12.06
N ILE A 77 32.04 -16.27 -13.04
CA ILE A 77 32.68 -17.56 -12.84
C ILE A 77 34.01 -17.42 -12.11
N GLU A 78 34.77 -16.36 -12.37
CA GLU A 78 35.97 -16.02 -11.61
C GLU A 78 35.63 -15.79 -10.13
N SER A 79 34.67 -14.90 -9.84
CA SER A 79 34.18 -14.65 -8.48
C SER A 79 33.64 -15.92 -7.80
N PHE A 80 32.92 -16.78 -8.53
CA PHE A 80 32.46 -18.07 -8.04
C PHE A 80 33.63 -18.99 -7.65
N LYS A 81 34.65 -19.11 -8.51
CA LYS A 81 35.85 -19.93 -8.29
C LYS A 81 36.65 -19.42 -7.08
N GLU A 82 36.78 -18.11 -6.91
CA GLU A 82 37.44 -17.48 -5.76
C GLU A 82 36.68 -17.74 -4.45
N THR A 83 35.38 -17.46 -4.43
CA THR A 83 34.53 -17.68 -3.26
C THR A 83 34.55 -19.16 -2.84
N LYS A 84 34.52 -20.08 -3.81
CA LYS A 84 34.63 -21.53 -3.56
C LYS A 84 35.93 -21.92 -2.85
N LYS A 85 37.07 -21.25 -3.13
CA LYS A 85 38.35 -21.54 -2.45
C LYS A 85 38.28 -21.22 -0.96
N SER A 86 37.47 -20.23 -0.58
CA SER A 86 37.27 -19.78 0.80
C SER A 86 36.24 -20.60 1.57
N ILE A 87 35.51 -21.52 0.92
CA ILE A 87 34.46 -22.36 1.54
C ILE A 87 34.99 -23.78 1.80
N ASN A 88 34.89 -24.24 3.05
CA ASN A 88 35.30 -25.59 3.45
C ASN A 88 34.37 -26.68 2.87
N SER A 89 34.93 -27.82 2.45
CA SER A 89 34.18 -28.99 1.97
C SER A 89 33.17 -29.53 2.98
N LYS A 90 33.46 -29.45 4.29
CA LYS A 90 32.52 -29.86 5.36
C LYS A 90 31.21 -29.06 5.36
N LEU A 91 31.25 -27.81 4.87
CA LEU A 91 30.08 -26.95 4.72
C LEU A 91 29.42 -27.12 3.34
N LEU A 92 30.23 -27.27 2.30
CA LEU A 92 29.77 -27.34 0.93
C LEU A 92 29.04 -28.65 0.60
N THR A 93 29.55 -29.79 1.08
CA THR A 93 28.98 -31.11 0.79
C THR A 93 27.51 -31.25 1.23
N PRO A 94 27.12 -30.93 2.48
CA PRO A 94 25.71 -30.95 2.88
C PRO A 94 24.84 -29.99 2.07
N THR A 95 25.38 -28.82 1.73
CA THR A 95 24.65 -27.78 0.97
C THR A 95 24.33 -28.24 -0.45
N ILE A 96 25.28 -28.89 -1.12
CA ILE A 96 25.07 -29.48 -2.45
C ILE A 96 24.02 -30.59 -2.39
N SER A 97 24.10 -31.47 -1.37
CA SER A 97 23.12 -32.55 -1.19
C SER A 97 21.70 -32.01 -0.94
N ASP A 98 21.57 -31.01 -0.05
CA ASP A 98 20.27 -30.39 0.23
C ASP A 98 19.70 -29.67 -1.03
N LEU A 99 20.56 -29.02 -1.84
CA LEU A 99 20.16 -28.43 -3.12
C LEU A 99 19.71 -29.49 -4.11
N GLN A 100 20.47 -30.58 -4.23
CA GLN A 100 20.14 -31.70 -5.11
C GLN A 100 18.73 -32.22 -4.81
N LEU A 101 18.43 -32.53 -3.55
CA LEU A 101 17.10 -33.00 -3.12
C LEU A 101 15.98 -32.00 -3.43
N SER A 102 16.29 -30.70 -3.35
CA SER A 102 15.34 -29.64 -3.70
C SER A 102 15.07 -29.59 -5.21
N PHE A 103 16.08 -29.86 -6.04
CA PHE A 103 15.98 -29.91 -7.50
C PHE A 103 15.42 -31.22 -8.06
N GLU A 104 15.42 -32.32 -7.30
CA GLU A 104 14.79 -33.60 -7.68
C GLU A 104 13.25 -33.55 -7.64
N ASN A 105 12.66 -32.68 -6.81
CA ASN A 105 11.21 -32.62 -6.55
C ASN A 105 10.53 -31.39 -7.18
N VAL A 106 11.07 -30.87 -8.28
CA VAL A 106 10.64 -29.57 -8.84
C VAL A 106 9.38 -29.72 -9.67
N ASN A 107 8.26 -29.30 -9.08
CA ASN A 107 6.99 -29.03 -9.78
C ASN A 107 6.66 -27.52 -9.83
N GLU A 108 7.59 -26.64 -9.43
CA GLU A 108 7.38 -25.18 -9.31
C GLU A 108 8.23 -24.37 -10.31
N ASP A 109 7.78 -23.15 -10.63
CA ASP A 109 8.52 -22.19 -11.45
C ASP A 109 9.91 -21.86 -10.85
N ILE A 110 10.96 -22.21 -11.60
CA ILE A 110 12.35 -21.88 -11.28
C ILE A 110 12.78 -20.49 -11.77
N ILE A 111 11.88 -19.79 -12.47
CA ILE A 111 12.19 -18.62 -13.31
C ILE A 111 12.79 -17.45 -12.51
N ASP A 112 12.35 -17.23 -11.27
CA ASP A 112 12.79 -16.09 -10.45
C ASP A 112 13.73 -16.50 -9.31
N ILE A 113 14.19 -17.76 -9.29
CA ILE A 113 14.85 -18.30 -8.11
C ILE A 113 16.27 -17.78 -7.90
N ILE A 114 17.02 -17.59 -8.99
CA ILE A 114 18.38 -17.01 -8.97
C ILE A 114 18.32 -15.62 -8.32
N SER A 115 17.42 -14.79 -8.84
CA SER A 115 17.20 -13.41 -8.40
C SER A 115 16.64 -13.32 -6.98
N TRP A 116 15.73 -14.22 -6.62
CA TRP A 116 15.21 -14.32 -5.26
C TRP A 116 16.32 -14.70 -4.26
N SER A 117 17.18 -15.67 -4.59
CA SER A 117 18.29 -16.09 -3.73
C SER A 117 19.31 -14.98 -3.51
N PHE A 118 19.66 -14.25 -4.57
CA PHE A 118 20.55 -13.09 -4.48
C PHE A 118 19.99 -12.01 -3.54
N GLN A 119 18.71 -11.66 -3.69
CA GLN A 119 18.06 -10.66 -2.83
C GLN A 119 17.89 -11.15 -1.39
N TYR A 120 17.58 -12.43 -1.19
CA TYR A 120 17.45 -13.03 0.14
C TYR A 120 18.75 -12.90 0.96
N LEU A 121 19.90 -13.17 0.34
CA LEU A 121 21.21 -13.02 0.98
C LEU A 121 21.53 -11.58 1.38
N LYS A 122 21.08 -10.60 0.59
CA LYS A 122 21.22 -9.16 0.90
C LYS A 122 20.21 -8.63 1.92
N LYS A 123 19.22 -9.42 2.35
CA LYS A 123 18.14 -8.98 3.26
C LYS A 123 18.66 -8.46 4.60
N GLU A 124 19.73 -9.04 5.14
CA GLU A 124 20.33 -8.54 6.39
C GLU A 124 21.00 -7.18 6.25
N LEU A 125 21.71 -6.93 5.14
CA LEU A 125 22.28 -5.62 4.84
C LEU A 125 21.19 -4.58 4.67
N THR A 126 20.12 -4.95 3.97
CA THR A 126 18.91 -4.14 3.78
C THR A 126 18.28 -3.76 5.12
N ASN A 127 18.08 -4.74 6.02
CA ASN A 127 17.55 -4.50 7.36
C ASN A 127 18.47 -3.61 8.21
N LYS A 128 19.79 -3.75 8.10
CA LYS A 128 20.77 -2.88 8.77
C LYS A 128 20.69 -1.44 8.25
N ALA A 129 20.58 -1.25 6.93
CA ALA A 129 20.36 0.07 6.32
C ALA A 129 19.06 0.70 6.82
N PHE A 130 17.93 -0.05 6.81
CA PHE A 130 16.66 0.41 7.36
C PHE A 130 16.74 0.81 8.85
N LYS A 131 17.53 0.12 9.68
CA LYS A 131 17.69 0.51 11.10
C LYS A 131 18.42 1.82 11.30
N LYS A 132 19.32 2.21 10.38
CA LYS A 132 19.97 3.52 10.40
C LYS A 132 19.00 4.64 10.00
N THR A 133 18.02 4.33 9.15
CA THR A 133 17.00 5.30 8.73
C THR A 133 16.08 5.68 9.88
N GLY A 134 15.92 6.99 10.14
CA GLY A 134 15.00 7.52 11.14
C GLY A 134 15.54 7.58 12.58
N GLN A 135 16.74 7.06 12.87
CA GLN A 135 17.46 7.38 14.11
C GLN A 135 18.26 8.68 13.90
N ASN A 136 18.11 9.66 14.80
CA ASN A 136 18.83 10.95 14.79
C ASN A 136 18.66 11.85 13.54
N ASN A 137 17.53 11.78 12.80
CA ASN A 137 17.32 12.53 11.53
C ASN A 137 18.36 12.23 10.42
N ASN A 138 19.07 11.10 10.48
CA ASN A 138 20.01 10.74 9.43
C ASN A 138 19.25 10.45 8.12
N LYS A 139 19.67 11.12 7.04
CA LYS A 139 19.15 10.92 5.68
C LYS A 139 19.77 9.66 5.06
N ILE A 140 19.11 9.12 4.05
CA ILE A 140 19.62 7.98 3.29
C ILE A 140 20.73 8.47 2.35
N GLU A 141 21.93 7.91 2.47
CA GLU A 141 23.11 8.23 1.64
C GLU A 141 23.41 7.09 0.66
N ASP A 142 24.04 7.41 -0.49
CA ASP A 142 24.33 6.60 -1.68
C ASP A 142 24.14 5.07 -1.58
N ALA A 143 24.98 4.36 -0.82
CA ALA A 143 24.90 2.90 -0.73
C ALA A 143 23.65 2.38 0.02
N ASP A 144 23.20 3.13 1.03
CA ASP A 144 21.98 2.80 1.79
C ASP A 144 20.71 3.11 0.97
N LEU A 145 20.77 4.00 -0.04
CA LEU A 145 19.66 4.29 -0.96
C LEU A 145 19.29 3.07 -1.80
N LEU A 146 20.28 2.41 -2.38
CA LEU A 146 20.08 1.20 -3.17
C LEU A 146 19.45 0.10 -2.31
N LEU A 147 19.96 -0.12 -1.10
CA LEU A 147 19.46 -1.16 -0.21
C LEU A 147 18.03 -0.87 0.30
N THR A 148 17.71 0.38 0.63
CA THR A 148 16.40 0.75 1.22
C THR A 148 15.25 0.83 0.23
N THR A 149 15.54 0.73 -1.07
CA THR A 149 14.53 0.83 -2.14
C THR A 149 14.34 -0.46 -2.94
N GLN A 150 15.16 -1.49 -2.70
CA GLN A 150 15.08 -2.80 -3.33
C GLN A 150 14.03 -3.67 -2.62
N PHE A 151 12.87 -3.83 -3.23
CA PHE A 151 11.84 -4.79 -2.79
C PHE A 151 11.63 -5.87 -3.85
N PHE A 152 11.62 -7.14 -3.42
CA PHE A 152 11.29 -8.24 -4.31
C PHE A 152 9.82 -8.19 -4.72
N THR A 153 9.56 -8.17 -6.03
CA THR A 153 8.19 -8.20 -6.55
C THR A 153 7.64 -9.62 -6.49
N ASP A 154 6.55 -9.83 -5.72
CA ASP A 154 5.91 -11.14 -5.61
C ASP A 154 5.40 -11.64 -6.97
N SER A 155 5.58 -12.93 -7.23
CA SER A 155 5.35 -13.53 -8.55
C SER A 155 3.93 -13.32 -9.08
N TYR A 156 2.91 -13.30 -8.21
CA TYR A 156 1.54 -13.08 -8.66
C TYR A 156 1.32 -11.69 -9.28
N MET A 157 2.04 -10.67 -8.81
CA MET A 157 1.97 -9.31 -9.38
C MET A 157 2.66 -9.25 -10.73
N VAL A 158 3.85 -9.86 -10.82
CA VAL A 158 4.62 -9.96 -12.07
C VAL A 158 3.80 -10.67 -13.13
N LYS A 159 3.27 -11.85 -12.78
CA LYS A 159 2.48 -12.66 -13.70
C LYS A 159 1.25 -11.93 -14.20
N TYR A 160 0.49 -11.31 -13.29
CA TYR A 160 -0.69 -10.55 -13.66
C TYR A 160 -0.38 -9.41 -14.63
N LEU A 161 0.60 -8.55 -14.32
CA LEU A 161 0.93 -7.40 -15.18
C LEU A 161 1.48 -7.83 -16.54
N VAL A 162 2.34 -8.86 -16.57
CA VAL A 162 2.87 -9.41 -17.82
C VAL A 162 1.75 -10.04 -18.64
N ASP A 163 0.92 -10.90 -18.06
CA ASP A 163 -0.16 -11.59 -18.78
C ASP A 163 -1.18 -10.60 -19.32
N GLU A 164 -1.60 -9.63 -18.50
CA GLU A 164 -2.55 -8.58 -18.88
C GLU A 164 -2.04 -7.70 -20.05
N THR A 165 -0.72 -7.66 -20.27
CA THR A 165 -0.09 -6.82 -21.29
C THR A 165 0.37 -7.63 -22.50
N VAL A 166 1.20 -8.64 -22.27
CA VAL A 166 1.85 -9.45 -23.31
C VAL A 166 0.84 -10.33 -24.04
N LEU A 167 -0.15 -10.90 -23.35
CA LEU A 167 -1.18 -11.73 -24.01
C LEU A 167 -2.16 -10.90 -24.85
N SER A 168 -2.17 -9.58 -24.68
CA SER A 168 -2.96 -8.66 -25.51
C SER A 168 -2.29 -8.29 -26.84
N ILE A 169 -1.02 -8.67 -27.02
CA ILE A 169 -0.25 -8.37 -28.24
C ILE A 169 -0.83 -9.16 -29.41
N LYS A 170 -1.09 -8.45 -30.51
CA LYS A 170 -1.59 -9.08 -31.74
C LYS A 170 -0.45 -9.83 -32.44
N PRO A 171 -0.71 -10.99 -33.08
CA PRO A 171 0.32 -11.76 -33.77
C PRO A 171 1.13 -10.98 -34.80
N GLN A 172 0.51 -9.99 -35.46
CA GLN A 172 1.19 -9.16 -36.47
C GLN A 172 2.19 -8.16 -35.85
N GLU A 173 2.04 -7.82 -34.56
CA GLU A 173 2.88 -6.85 -33.85
C GLU A 173 4.09 -7.51 -33.15
N LEU A 174 4.22 -8.84 -33.17
CA LEU A 174 5.18 -9.57 -32.33
C LEU A 174 6.65 -9.16 -32.55
N GLU A 175 7.03 -8.83 -33.78
CA GLU A 175 8.39 -8.38 -34.12
C GLU A 175 8.59 -6.86 -33.89
N ASP A 176 7.50 -6.11 -33.72
CA ASP A 176 7.50 -4.66 -33.62
C ASP A 176 7.40 -4.16 -32.16
N ILE A 177 7.55 -5.06 -31.19
CA ILE A 177 7.46 -4.74 -29.76
C ILE A 177 8.79 -4.92 -29.04
N VAL A 178 9.00 -4.10 -28.00
CA VAL A 178 10.12 -4.24 -27.07
C VAL A 178 9.64 -4.09 -25.64
N ILE A 179 9.91 -5.10 -24.82
CA ILE A 179 9.74 -5.08 -23.37
C ILE A 179 10.91 -4.32 -22.74
N ILE A 180 10.60 -3.34 -21.89
CA ILE A 180 11.58 -2.51 -21.21
C ILE A 180 11.30 -2.52 -19.70
N ASP A 181 12.27 -2.98 -18.91
CA ASP A 181 12.22 -2.82 -17.46
C ASP A 181 13.28 -1.79 -16.99
N PRO A 182 12.88 -0.54 -16.70
CA PRO A 182 13.78 0.54 -16.30
C PRO A 182 14.28 0.48 -14.84
N ALA A 183 13.77 -0.46 -14.05
CA ALA A 183 14.19 -0.70 -12.67
C ALA A 183 14.19 -2.21 -12.42
N SER A 184 14.99 -2.92 -13.20
CA SER A 184 14.82 -4.35 -13.41
C SER A 184 15.09 -5.21 -12.18
N GLY A 185 15.85 -4.71 -11.20
CA GLY A 185 16.31 -5.49 -10.06
C GLY A 185 16.97 -6.78 -10.53
N GLY A 186 16.47 -7.92 -10.05
CA GLY A 186 16.89 -9.24 -10.52
C GLY A 186 16.21 -9.72 -11.82
N GLY A 187 15.43 -8.90 -12.50
CA GLY A 187 14.87 -9.19 -13.82
C GLY A 187 13.62 -10.08 -13.82
N ASN A 188 12.81 -10.11 -12.75
CA ASN A 188 11.61 -10.98 -12.69
C ASN A 188 10.62 -10.69 -13.83
N PHE A 189 10.37 -9.41 -14.14
CA PHE A 189 9.52 -9.02 -15.27
C PHE A 189 10.11 -9.47 -16.60
N LEU A 190 11.42 -9.28 -16.79
CA LEU A 190 12.12 -9.66 -18.02
C LEU A 190 12.07 -11.18 -18.24
N ASN A 191 12.32 -11.97 -17.20
CA ASN A 191 12.28 -13.43 -17.27
C ASN A 191 10.90 -13.97 -17.63
N TYR A 192 9.85 -13.49 -16.96
CA TYR A 192 8.50 -13.98 -17.24
C TYR A 192 7.97 -13.46 -18.59
N SER A 193 8.35 -12.24 -18.98
CA SER A 193 8.03 -11.71 -20.32
C SER A 193 8.71 -12.54 -21.41
N PHE A 194 9.97 -12.96 -21.22
CA PHE A 194 10.66 -13.85 -22.14
C PHE A 194 9.90 -15.16 -22.36
N GLU A 195 9.47 -15.82 -21.29
CA GLU A 195 8.68 -17.05 -21.38
C GLU A 195 7.39 -16.83 -22.17
N ARG A 196 6.60 -15.79 -21.82
CA ARG A 196 5.34 -15.50 -22.51
C ARG A 196 5.55 -15.19 -23.99
N LEU A 197 6.57 -14.40 -24.32
CA LEU A 197 6.92 -14.10 -25.71
C LEU A 197 7.40 -15.34 -26.44
N PHE A 198 8.21 -16.21 -25.82
CA PHE A 198 8.67 -17.44 -26.44
C PHE A 198 7.49 -18.30 -26.90
N TYR A 199 6.48 -18.52 -26.05
CA TYR A 199 5.30 -19.29 -26.43
C TYR A 199 4.43 -18.59 -27.48
N LEU A 200 4.31 -17.26 -27.44
CA LEU A 200 3.61 -16.50 -28.48
C LEU A 200 4.31 -16.60 -29.84
N PHE A 201 5.63 -16.46 -29.88
CA PHE A 201 6.42 -16.67 -31.09
C PHE A 201 6.32 -18.12 -31.56
N LYS A 202 6.48 -19.11 -30.67
CA LYS A 202 6.40 -20.52 -31.04
C LYS A 202 5.06 -20.91 -31.65
N SER A 203 3.97 -20.31 -31.18
CA SER A 203 2.62 -20.58 -31.69
C SER A 203 2.32 -19.91 -33.03
N HIS A 204 2.92 -18.74 -33.32
CA HIS A 204 2.60 -17.93 -34.50
C HIS A 204 3.70 -17.88 -35.57
N LYS A 205 4.96 -18.18 -35.23
CA LYS A 205 6.14 -18.24 -36.11
C LYS A 205 6.61 -19.69 -36.23
N LYS A 206 5.77 -20.54 -36.82
CA LYS A 206 5.99 -21.99 -36.90
C LYS A 206 7.26 -22.39 -37.67
N ASP A 207 7.71 -21.52 -38.57
CA ASP A 207 8.92 -21.74 -39.37
C ASP A 207 10.21 -21.44 -38.60
N TRP A 208 10.12 -20.87 -37.40
CA TRP A 208 11.29 -20.56 -36.57
C TRP A 208 11.60 -21.71 -35.61
N THR A 209 12.88 -22.03 -35.52
CA THR A 209 13.43 -22.93 -34.51
C THR A 209 13.42 -22.28 -33.12
N ASP A 210 13.51 -23.10 -32.07
CA ASP A 210 13.60 -22.58 -30.70
C ASP A 210 14.81 -21.66 -30.52
N ASN A 211 15.90 -21.95 -31.24
CA ASN A 211 17.10 -21.12 -31.21
C ASN A 211 16.87 -19.74 -31.85
N GLU A 212 16.27 -19.69 -33.04
CA GLU A 212 15.96 -18.41 -33.71
C GLU A 212 15.03 -17.54 -32.87
N ILE A 213 14.03 -18.14 -32.21
CA ILE A 213 13.14 -17.41 -31.29
C ILE A 213 13.93 -16.87 -30.09
N VAL A 214 14.70 -17.73 -29.41
CA VAL A 214 15.51 -17.34 -28.25
C VAL A 214 16.46 -16.19 -28.59
N ASP A 215 17.22 -16.32 -29.68
CA ASP A 215 18.20 -15.35 -30.12
C ASP A 215 17.55 -14.02 -30.49
N TRP A 216 16.42 -14.05 -31.19
CA TRP A 216 15.65 -12.86 -31.53
C TRP A 216 15.14 -12.14 -30.29
N LEU A 217 14.54 -12.86 -29.34
CA LEU A 217 13.95 -12.27 -28.15
C LEU A 217 15.00 -11.56 -27.28
N LEU A 218 16.16 -12.20 -27.07
CA LEU A 218 17.25 -11.61 -26.29
C LEU A 218 17.85 -10.37 -26.97
N ASN A 219 18.03 -10.42 -28.29
CA ASN A 219 18.69 -9.35 -29.02
C ASN A 219 17.78 -8.14 -29.30
N ASN A 220 16.49 -8.38 -29.53
CA ASN A 220 15.56 -7.38 -30.06
C ASN A 220 14.40 -7.04 -29.13
N ALA A 221 13.79 -8.03 -28.47
CA ALA A 221 12.52 -7.84 -27.78
C ALA A 221 12.62 -7.49 -26.30
N ILE A 222 13.79 -7.66 -25.65
CA ILE A 222 13.93 -7.49 -24.20
C ILE A 222 15.08 -6.54 -23.88
N VAL A 223 14.79 -5.51 -23.08
CA VAL A 223 15.75 -4.53 -22.59
C VAL A 223 15.53 -4.29 -21.10
N GLY A 224 16.62 -4.29 -20.32
CA GLY A 224 16.58 -3.98 -18.89
C GLY A 224 17.52 -2.86 -18.52
N TYR A 225 17.22 -2.16 -17.43
CA TYR A 225 18.15 -1.26 -16.76
C TYR A 225 17.98 -1.37 -15.25
N ASP A 226 19.08 -1.40 -14.51
CA ASP A 226 19.08 -1.17 -13.07
C ASP A 226 20.22 -0.23 -12.67
N LEU A 227 19.99 0.59 -11.64
CA LEU A 227 21.02 1.48 -11.12
C LEU A 227 22.13 0.68 -10.42
N ASP A 228 21.80 -0.43 -9.77
CA ASP A 228 22.77 -1.36 -9.19
C ASP A 228 23.34 -2.26 -10.30
N SER A 229 24.60 -2.00 -10.67
CA SER A 229 25.29 -2.78 -11.70
C SER A 229 25.41 -4.27 -11.34
N ASN A 230 25.50 -4.63 -10.07
CA ASN A 230 25.57 -6.04 -9.67
C ASN A 230 24.21 -6.72 -9.85
N LEU A 231 23.10 -6.06 -9.51
CA LEU A 231 21.76 -6.58 -9.80
C LEU A 231 21.53 -6.76 -11.30
N SER A 232 21.97 -5.80 -12.13
CA SER A 232 21.86 -5.92 -13.58
C SER A 232 22.61 -7.15 -14.14
N LYS A 233 23.77 -7.51 -13.56
CA LYS A 233 24.51 -8.72 -13.92
C LYS A 233 23.74 -9.98 -13.52
N ILE A 234 23.11 -10.00 -12.34
CA ILE A 234 22.29 -11.12 -11.88
C ILE A 234 21.02 -11.27 -12.72
N ALA A 235 20.37 -10.17 -13.09
CA ALA A 235 19.25 -10.19 -14.03
C ALA A 235 19.66 -10.74 -15.40
N SER A 236 20.86 -10.38 -15.89
CA SER A 236 21.44 -10.93 -17.12
C SER A 236 21.67 -12.43 -17.03
N LEU A 237 22.27 -12.90 -15.93
CA LEU A 237 22.46 -14.33 -15.68
C LEU A 237 21.10 -15.05 -15.61
N SER A 238 20.14 -14.52 -14.84
CA SER A 238 18.82 -15.14 -14.70
C SER A 238 18.11 -15.28 -16.05
N LEU A 239 18.10 -14.21 -16.86
CA LEU A 239 17.48 -14.24 -18.19
C LEU A 239 18.19 -15.21 -19.13
N PHE A 240 19.52 -15.27 -19.10
CA PHE A 240 20.28 -16.26 -19.87
C PHE A 240 19.95 -17.69 -19.48
N ILE A 241 19.89 -18.00 -18.18
CA ILE A 241 19.60 -19.34 -17.69
C ILE A 241 18.16 -19.76 -18.03
N ASN A 242 17.22 -18.82 -17.95
CA ASN A 242 15.84 -19.01 -18.39
C ASN A 242 15.76 -19.29 -19.90
N ALA A 243 16.42 -18.48 -20.73
CA ALA A 243 16.52 -18.71 -22.18
C ALA A 243 17.13 -20.08 -22.50
N CYS A 244 18.20 -20.43 -21.79
CA CYS A 244 18.83 -21.73 -21.83
C CYS A 244 17.91 -22.89 -21.42
N GLN A 245 16.71 -22.71 -20.89
CA GLN A 245 15.77 -23.83 -20.73
C GLN A 245 15.17 -24.27 -22.09
N TYR A 246 15.11 -23.36 -23.05
CA TYR A 246 14.53 -23.58 -24.38
C TYR A 246 15.63 -23.90 -25.41
N SER A 247 16.57 -22.98 -25.64
CA SER A 247 17.75 -23.17 -26.49
C SER A 247 18.97 -22.48 -25.87
N ILE A 248 20.18 -23.00 -26.11
CA ILE A 248 21.39 -22.25 -25.74
C ILE A 248 21.56 -21.14 -26.77
N PRO A 249 21.48 -19.85 -26.39
CA PRO A 249 21.56 -18.76 -27.35
C PRO A 249 22.96 -18.64 -27.92
N ASP A 250 23.04 -18.19 -29.17
CA ASP A 250 24.30 -17.98 -29.85
C ASP A 250 25.20 -16.99 -29.09
N LYS A 251 26.53 -17.20 -29.17
CA LYS A 251 27.53 -16.37 -28.47
C LYS A 251 27.49 -14.90 -28.92
N SER A 252 27.09 -14.64 -30.16
CA SER A 252 26.98 -13.29 -30.73
C SER A 252 25.78 -12.50 -30.18
N VAL A 253 24.81 -13.17 -29.53
CA VAL A 253 23.58 -12.56 -29.03
C VAL A 253 23.85 -11.70 -27.81
N SER A 254 23.35 -10.46 -27.86
CA SER A 254 23.47 -9.50 -26.76
C SER A 254 22.34 -9.70 -25.75
N ILE A 255 22.67 -9.85 -24.46
CA ILE A 255 21.68 -9.78 -23.39
C ILE A 255 21.58 -8.33 -22.94
N ASN A 256 20.57 -7.60 -23.40
CA ASN A 256 20.49 -6.15 -23.31
C ASN A 256 19.99 -5.64 -21.93
N ILE A 257 20.62 -6.07 -20.84
CA ILE A 257 20.33 -5.61 -19.47
C ILE A 257 21.48 -4.75 -18.96
N PHE A 258 21.24 -3.45 -18.89
CA PHE A 258 22.26 -2.45 -18.59
C PHE A 258 22.31 -2.13 -17.09
N GLY A 259 23.50 -1.87 -16.57
CA GLY A 259 23.75 -1.44 -15.20
C GLY A 259 24.18 0.02 -15.13
N GLY A 260 23.86 0.70 -14.03
CA GLY A 260 24.37 2.04 -13.71
C GLY A 260 25.90 2.08 -13.58
N LYS A 261 26.44 3.30 -13.45
CA LYS A 261 27.86 3.53 -13.12
C LYS A 261 28.00 4.02 -11.69
N GLU A 262 29.18 3.86 -11.12
CA GLU A 262 29.50 4.39 -9.80
C GLU A 262 29.19 5.89 -9.69
N ASN A 263 28.64 6.29 -8.53
CA ASN A 263 28.22 7.67 -8.21
C ASN A 263 27.03 8.21 -9.04
N ASP A 264 26.32 7.37 -9.81
CA ASP A 264 25.02 7.76 -10.38
C ASP A 264 23.91 7.49 -9.36
N ASN A 265 23.22 8.57 -8.95
CA ASN A 265 22.10 8.50 -8.01
C ASN A 265 20.74 8.75 -8.69
N LEU A 266 20.73 8.98 -10.01
CA LEU A 266 19.53 9.31 -10.78
C LEU A 266 19.08 8.15 -11.67
N GLY A 267 20.03 7.44 -12.26
CA GLY A 267 19.78 6.33 -13.17
C GLY A 267 18.78 6.67 -14.27
N PHE A 268 17.68 5.90 -14.35
CA PHE A 268 16.66 6.05 -15.39
C PHE A 268 15.87 7.38 -15.31
N LEU A 269 15.86 8.03 -14.14
CA LEU A 269 15.26 9.36 -13.97
C LEU A 269 16.04 10.46 -14.68
N ASN A 270 17.29 10.20 -15.05
CA ASN A 270 18.07 11.14 -15.83
C ASN A 270 17.67 11.09 -17.32
N THR A 271 17.55 12.27 -17.93
CA THR A 271 17.31 12.39 -19.38
C THR A 271 18.39 11.71 -20.20
N LYS A 272 19.65 11.79 -19.77
CA LYS A 272 20.80 11.06 -20.33
C LYS A 272 21.26 10.03 -19.32
N ILE A 273 20.81 8.79 -19.52
CA ILE A 273 21.02 7.69 -18.58
C ILE A 273 22.49 7.26 -18.65
N THR A 274 23.17 7.17 -17.51
CA THR A 274 24.54 6.65 -17.49
C THR A 274 24.48 5.13 -17.28
N SER A 275 25.18 4.38 -18.13
CA SER A 275 25.21 2.92 -18.04
C SER A 275 26.55 2.32 -18.46
N ASN A 276 26.76 1.04 -18.14
CA ASN A 276 27.71 0.19 -18.83
C ASN A 276 27.38 0.08 -20.34
N SER A 277 28.27 -0.56 -21.10
CA SER A 277 28.07 -0.84 -22.52
C SER A 277 28.05 -2.35 -22.78
N ILE A 278 27.13 -2.79 -23.63
CA ILE A 278 26.98 -4.18 -24.06
C ILE A 278 27.10 -4.18 -25.57
N ASN A 279 28.10 -4.89 -26.10
CA ASN A 279 28.42 -4.88 -27.54
C ASN A 279 28.51 -3.46 -28.12
N ARG A 280 29.19 -2.56 -27.38
CA ARG A 280 29.38 -1.12 -27.71
C ARG A 280 28.09 -0.27 -27.71
N ALA A 281 26.94 -0.84 -27.36
CA ALA A 281 25.70 -0.11 -27.14
C ALA A 281 25.53 0.26 -25.67
N THR A 282 24.93 1.42 -25.41
CA THR A 282 24.40 1.86 -24.10
C THR A 282 22.88 1.81 -24.11
N ILE A 283 22.24 1.90 -22.94
CA ILE A 283 20.78 1.98 -22.85
C ILE A 283 20.22 3.16 -23.67
N ASN A 284 20.86 4.33 -23.63
CA ASN A 284 20.44 5.49 -24.43
C ASN A 284 20.48 5.19 -25.93
N SER A 285 21.54 4.55 -26.42
CA SER A 285 21.64 4.19 -27.84
C SER A 285 20.60 3.14 -28.24
N LYS A 286 20.28 2.19 -27.34
CA LYS A 286 19.24 1.18 -27.57
C LYS A 286 17.86 1.82 -27.62
N LEU A 287 17.51 2.67 -26.64
CA LEU A 287 16.26 3.43 -26.63
C LEU A 287 16.13 4.35 -27.85
N LYS A 288 17.23 4.98 -28.29
CA LYS A 288 17.25 5.79 -29.52
C LYS A 288 16.93 4.94 -30.74
N ARG A 289 17.54 3.75 -30.85
CA ARG A 289 17.28 2.82 -31.95
C ARG A 289 15.83 2.33 -31.94
N ILE A 290 15.29 1.95 -30.78
CA ILE A 290 13.88 1.56 -30.62
C ILE A 290 12.94 2.64 -31.14
N ASN A 291 13.23 3.91 -30.84
CA ASN A 291 12.45 5.04 -31.37
C ASN A 291 12.63 5.23 -32.88
N GLN A 292 13.84 5.06 -33.42
CA GLN A 292 14.13 5.17 -34.85
C GLN A 292 13.43 4.08 -35.67
N ASP A 293 13.40 2.87 -35.12
CA ASP A 293 12.76 1.69 -35.72
C ASP A 293 11.23 1.71 -35.50
N ASN A 294 10.70 2.74 -34.83
CA ASN A 294 9.28 2.92 -34.50
C ASN A 294 8.65 1.72 -33.79
N LEU A 295 9.42 1.03 -32.95
CA LEU A 295 8.95 -0.12 -32.20
C LEU A 295 8.07 0.33 -31.02
N LYS A 296 7.01 -0.43 -30.77
CA LYS A 296 6.11 -0.23 -29.63
C LYS A 296 6.82 -0.63 -28.34
N LYS A 297 6.90 0.31 -27.40
CA LYS A 297 7.54 0.10 -26.09
C LYS A 297 6.50 -0.38 -25.09
N ILE A 298 6.82 -1.49 -24.42
CA ILE A 298 6.04 -2.03 -23.32
C ILE A 298 6.91 -1.98 -22.08
N PHE A 299 6.66 -0.97 -21.24
CA PHE A 299 7.34 -0.84 -19.96
C PHE A 299 6.68 -1.77 -18.93
N LEU A 300 7.47 -2.63 -18.28
CA LEU A 300 7.01 -3.57 -17.25
C LEU A 300 7.95 -3.45 -16.05
N THR A 301 7.49 -2.89 -14.92
CA THR A 301 8.43 -2.52 -13.84
C THR A 301 7.81 -2.36 -12.45
N ASN A 302 8.67 -2.37 -11.43
CA ASN A 302 8.38 -2.00 -10.05
C ASN A 302 9.41 -0.94 -9.60
N PRO A 303 9.10 0.37 -9.76
CA PRO A 303 10.05 1.43 -9.42
C PRO A 303 10.31 1.54 -7.92
N PRO A 304 11.43 2.15 -7.50
CA PRO A 304 11.75 2.34 -6.09
C PRO A 304 10.75 3.27 -5.38
N PHE A 305 10.44 2.94 -4.12
CA PHE A 305 9.48 3.68 -3.29
C PHE A 305 10.18 4.54 -2.24
N MET A 306 10.12 5.86 -2.38
CA MET A 306 10.67 6.79 -1.40
C MET A 306 9.99 8.17 -1.48
N GLY A 307 9.72 8.78 -0.31
CA GLY A 307 9.24 10.15 -0.23
C GLY A 307 10.37 11.15 0.03
N LYS A 308 10.19 12.41 -0.39
CA LYS A 308 11.17 13.51 -0.23
C LYS A 308 11.74 13.77 1.17
N ARG A 309 11.12 13.22 2.23
CA ARG A 309 11.61 13.38 3.62
C ARG A 309 12.80 12.47 3.91
N ASP A 310 12.85 11.33 3.24
CA ASP A 310 13.84 10.28 3.46
C ASP A 310 15.03 10.41 2.49
N MET A 311 14.86 11.18 1.41
CA MET A 311 15.87 11.44 0.36
C MET A 311 16.99 12.39 0.81
N ASP A 312 18.16 12.19 0.20
CA ASP A 312 19.24 13.18 0.22
C ASP A 312 18.84 14.49 -0.51
N VAL A 313 19.64 15.54 -0.33
CA VAL A 313 19.33 16.88 -0.86
C VAL A 313 19.45 16.95 -2.38
N THR A 314 20.41 16.22 -2.97
CA THR A 314 20.70 16.23 -4.41
C THR A 314 19.56 15.58 -5.18
N LEU A 315 19.18 14.35 -4.82
CA LEU A 315 18.05 13.65 -5.45
C LEU A 315 16.76 14.44 -5.27
N LYS A 316 16.47 14.89 -4.05
CA LYS A 316 15.26 15.68 -3.75
C LYS A 316 15.16 16.94 -4.64
N ASN A 317 16.24 17.71 -4.74
CA ASN A 317 16.24 18.94 -5.53
C ASN A 317 16.10 18.64 -7.02
N TYR A 318 16.74 17.57 -7.50
CA TYR A 318 16.59 17.11 -8.88
C TYR A 318 15.12 16.78 -9.20
N LEU A 319 14.46 15.95 -8.38
CA LEU A 319 13.06 15.57 -8.60
C LEU A 319 12.12 16.77 -8.56
N LEU A 320 12.30 17.69 -7.60
CA LEU A 320 11.47 18.89 -7.51
C LEU A 320 11.65 19.84 -8.69
N ASN A 321 12.82 19.84 -9.34
CA ASN A 321 13.09 20.65 -10.52
C ASN A 321 12.58 19.98 -11.81
N LYS A 322 12.87 18.69 -12.00
CA LYS A 322 12.57 17.96 -13.24
C LYS A 322 11.15 17.39 -13.31
N TYR A 323 10.58 17.01 -12.18
CA TYR A 323 9.24 16.41 -12.05
C TYR A 323 8.42 17.16 -10.98
N PRO A 324 8.19 18.48 -11.13
CA PRO A 324 7.57 19.31 -10.10
C PRO A 324 6.13 18.89 -9.73
N GLU A 325 5.42 18.22 -10.64
CA GLU A 325 4.09 17.65 -10.44
C GLU A 325 4.11 16.46 -9.48
N SER A 326 5.18 15.67 -9.51
CA SER A 326 5.41 14.50 -8.65
C SER A 326 5.79 14.88 -7.21
N LYS A 327 6.06 16.16 -6.92
CA LYS A 327 6.38 16.71 -5.58
C LYS A 327 7.49 15.97 -4.81
N GLY A 328 8.44 15.37 -5.53
CA GLY A 328 9.56 14.62 -4.93
C GLY A 328 9.14 13.25 -4.39
N ASP A 329 8.08 12.65 -4.91
CA ASP A 329 7.80 11.22 -4.76
C ASP A 329 8.56 10.44 -5.84
N LEU A 330 9.39 9.48 -5.43
CA LEU A 330 10.28 8.76 -6.35
C LEU A 330 9.51 7.91 -7.36
N CYS A 331 8.50 7.16 -6.89
CA CYS A 331 7.72 6.26 -7.73
C CYS A 331 6.90 7.05 -8.76
N VAL A 332 6.27 8.14 -8.32
CA VAL A 332 5.50 9.01 -9.22
C VAL A 332 6.40 9.72 -10.22
N SER A 333 7.62 10.12 -9.81
CA SER A 333 8.61 10.70 -10.73
C SER A 333 9.04 9.70 -11.80
N PHE A 334 9.16 8.41 -11.47
CA PHE A 334 9.40 7.33 -12.45
C PHE A 334 8.25 7.21 -13.44
N ILE A 335 7.00 7.21 -12.97
CA ILE A 335 5.82 7.19 -13.84
C ILE A 335 5.85 8.39 -14.78
N GLN A 336 6.07 9.60 -14.26
CA GLN A 336 6.14 10.83 -15.05
C GLN A 336 7.27 10.78 -16.10
N ARG A 337 8.45 10.26 -15.74
CA ARG A 337 9.57 10.07 -16.67
C ARG A 337 9.21 9.11 -17.80
N ILE A 338 8.58 7.98 -17.49
CA ILE A 338 8.19 7.00 -18.51
C ILE A 338 7.12 7.59 -19.43
N MET A 339 6.09 8.26 -18.88
CA MET A 339 5.06 8.98 -19.66
C MET A 339 5.67 9.96 -20.66
N GLN A 340 6.75 10.66 -20.30
CA GLN A 340 7.45 11.61 -21.19
C GLN A 340 8.15 10.94 -22.39
N ILE A 341 8.61 9.70 -22.25
CA ILE A 341 9.34 8.96 -23.31
C ILE A 341 8.46 7.97 -24.08
N MET A 342 7.25 7.72 -23.60
CA MET A 342 6.23 6.96 -24.32
C MET A 342 5.77 7.73 -25.57
N ASN A 343 5.58 6.99 -26.65
CA ASN A 343 4.90 7.37 -27.87
C ASN A 343 3.44 6.91 -27.82
N HIS A 344 2.62 7.33 -28.79
CA HIS A 344 1.25 6.84 -28.91
C HIS A 344 1.24 5.30 -29.06
N ASN A 345 0.29 4.62 -28.41
CA ASN A 345 0.17 3.15 -28.30
C ASN A 345 1.23 2.41 -27.46
N ASP A 346 2.20 3.11 -26.87
CA ASP A 346 3.06 2.48 -25.86
C ASP A 346 2.28 2.16 -24.59
N ILE A 347 2.76 1.15 -23.86
CA ILE A 347 2.12 0.65 -22.65
C ILE A 347 3.09 0.73 -21.47
N LEU A 348 2.60 1.14 -20.31
CA LEU A 348 3.28 1.06 -19.03
C LEU A 348 2.47 0.20 -18.07
N SER A 349 3.02 -0.95 -17.71
CA SER A 349 2.47 -1.88 -16.72
C SER A 349 3.36 -1.87 -15.49
N ILE A 350 2.80 -1.41 -14.37
CA ILE A 350 3.59 -0.94 -13.23
C ILE A 350 3.02 -1.37 -11.89
N VAL A 351 3.92 -1.77 -10.99
CA VAL A 351 3.64 -1.84 -9.55
C VAL A 351 3.92 -0.47 -8.96
N THR A 352 2.92 0.16 -8.35
CA THR A 352 3.03 1.53 -7.84
C THR A 352 2.38 1.68 -6.47
N GLN A 353 2.74 2.74 -5.75
CA GLN A 353 1.98 3.17 -4.59
C GLN A 353 0.67 3.84 -5.02
N ASN A 354 -0.47 3.47 -4.43
CA ASN A 354 -1.78 3.98 -4.86
C ASN A 354 -2.05 5.45 -4.44
N ASN A 355 -1.15 6.06 -3.67
CA ASN A 355 -1.33 7.40 -3.10
C ASN A 355 -1.49 8.51 -4.16
N TRP A 356 -0.88 8.35 -5.34
CA TRP A 356 -0.97 9.33 -6.41
C TRP A 356 -2.39 9.54 -6.92
N MET A 357 -3.25 8.55 -6.77
CA MET A 357 -4.67 8.63 -7.14
C MET A 357 -5.49 9.60 -6.28
N TYR A 358 -5.04 9.93 -5.07
CA TYR A 358 -5.86 10.65 -4.08
C TYR A 358 -5.16 11.82 -3.38
N LEU A 359 -3.84 11.79 -3.17
CA LEU A 359 -3.16 12.81 -2.37
C LEU A 359 -3.26 14.20 -3.00
N SER A 360 -3.73 15.19 -2.23
CA SER A 360 -3.90 16.58 -2.71
C SER A 360 -2.60 17.21 -3.23
N SER A 361 -1.45 16.84 -2.66
CA SER A 361 -0.14 17.31 -3.14
C SER A 361 0.16 16.89 -4.58
N LEU A 362 -0.43 15.79 -5.05
CA LEU A 362 -0.23 15.22 -6.38
C LEU A 362 -1.34 15.60 -7.37
N LYS A 363 -2.16 16.62 -7.06
CA LYS A 363 -3.18 17.15 -7.97
C LYS A 363 -2.61 17.48 -9.36
N GLY A 364 -1.46 18.17 -9.41
CA GLY A 364 -0.83 18.56 -10.68
C GLY A 364 -0.38 17.35 -11.51
N PHE A 365 0.08 16.27 -10.86
CA PHE A 365 0.44 15.03 -11.55
C PHE A 365 -0.80 14.35 -12.15
N ARG A 366 -1.91 14.28 -11.41
CA ARG A 366 -3.16 13.71 -11.94
C ARG A 366 -3.73 14.52 -13.10
N GLU A 367 -3.66 15.85 -13.02
CA GLU A 367 -4.05 16.72 -14.14
C GLU A 367 -3.23 16.44 -15.39
N LEU A 368 -1.90 16.32 -15.25
CA LEU A 368 -1.00 15.96 -16.35
C LEU A 368 -1.32 14.55 -16.89
N PHE A 369 -1.49 13.58 -16.01
CA PHE A 369 -1.81 12.20 -16.35
C PHE A 369 -3.08 12.09 -17.20
N LEU A 370 -4.18 12.68 -16.72
CA LEU A 370 -5.49 12.60 -17.37
C LEU A 370 -5.54 13.29 -18.74
N LYS A 371 -4.65 14.25 -19.00
CA LYS A 371 -4.54 14.95 -20.30
C LYS A 371 -3.85 14.11 -21.37
N GLU A 372 -2.91 13.25 -20.98
CA GLU A 372 -1.97 12.62 -21.91
C GLU A 372 -2.07 11.09 -21.95
N ASN A 373 -2.75 10.45 -20.99
CA ASN A 373 -2.73 9.00 -20.80
C ASN A 373 -4.10 8.45 -20.40
N SER A 374 -4.31 7.17 -20.74
CA SER A 374 -5.46 6.38 -20.28
C SER A 374 -4.99 5.29 -19.31
N LEU A 375 -5.66 5.17 -18.18
CA LEU A 375 -5.53 4.06 -17.25
C LEU A 375 -6.46 2.95 -17.75
N ARG A 376 -5.91 1.86 -18.29
CA ARG A 376 -6.68 0.73 -18.78
C ARG A 376 -7.20 -0.13 -17.63
N VAL A 377 -6.30 -0.50 -16.72
CA VAL A 377 -6.61 -1.34 -15.55
C VAL A 377 -5.91 -0.80 -14.30
N CYS A 378 -6.60 -0.84 -13.16
CA CYS A 378 -6.03 -0.60 -11.84
C CYS A 378 -6.55 -1.62 -10.82
N VAL A 379 -5.68 -2.53 -10.39
CA VAL A 379 -5.93 -3.40 -9.23
C VAL A 379 -5.43 -2.69 -7.97
N ASP A 380 -6.35 -2.10 -7.21
CA ASP A 380 -6.05 -1.39 -5.95
C ASP A 380 -5.92 -2.42 -4.81
N LEU A 381 -4.69 -2.89 -4.59
CA LEU A 381 -4.36 -3.90 -3.60
C LEU A 381 -4.34 -3.34 -2.17
N GLY A 382 -3.98 -2.08 -1.95
CA GLY A 382 -3.83 -1.52 -0.60
C GLY A 382 -2.68 -2.14 0.19
N THR A 383 -2.83 -2.22 1.52
CA THR A 383 -1.79 -2.75 2.45
C THR A 383 -1.65 -4.26 2.41
N ASN A 384 -0.56 -4.83 2.94
CA ASN A 384 -0.32 -6.28 2.99
C ASN A 384 -0.40 -6.96 1.60
N ALA A 385 0.04 -6.24 0.55
CA ALA A 385 0.11 -6.76 -0.80
C ALA A 385 1.36 -7.63 -1.03
N PHE A 386 2.48 -7.28 -0.39
CA PHE A 386 3.72 -8.07 -0.40
C PHE A 386 3.76 -9.01 0.80
N GLU A 387 4.22 -10.25 0.58
CA GLU A 387 4.40 -11.24 1.66
C GLU A 387 5.45 -10.79 2.69
N ASP A 388 6.54 -10.17 2.22
CA ASP A 388 7.69 -9.80 3.05
C ASP A 388 7.58 -8.41 3.70
N ILE A 389 6.53 -7.63 3.39
CA ILE A 389 6.30 -6.30 3.95
C ILE A 389 5.04 -6.32 4.83
N ASN A 390 5.25 -6.45 6.14
CA ASN A 390 4.17 -6.39 7.13
C ASN A 390 3.93 -4.95 7.61
N GLY A 391 2.69 -4.47 7.50
CA GLY A 391 2.23 -3.21 8.11
C GLY A 391 1.60 -2.21 7.14
N GLU A 392 0.91 -1.21 7.71
CA GLU A 392 0.12 -0.19 6.98
C GLU A 392 0.95 0.83 6.18
N LYS A 393 2.26 0.62 6.00
CA LYS A 393 3.17 1.65 5.47
C LYS A 393 3.15 1.79 3.95
N THR A 394 2.78 0.76 3.19
CA THR A 394 2.74 0.81 1.72
C THR A 394 1.39 0.32 1.19
N ASN A 395 0.66 1.21 0.51
CA ASN A 395 -0.55 0.86 -0.21
C ASN A 395 -0.21 0.68 -1.68
N ILE A 396 -0.44 -0.51 -2.23
CA ILE A 396 0.02 -0.89 -3.56
C ILE A 396 -1.14 -0.92 -4.56
N ALA A 397 -0.85 -0.58 -5.80
CA ALA A 397 -1.72 -0.82 -6.94
C ALA A 397 -0.92 -1.43 -8.10
N LEU A 398 -1.59 -2.28 -8.89
CA LEU A 398 -1.09 -2.76 -10.18
C LEU A 398 -1.82 -1.97 -11.27
N CYS A 399 -1.09 -1.22 -12.08
CA CYS A 399 -1.69 -0.35 -13.10
C CYS A 399 -1.20 -0.74 -14.49
N VAL A 400 -2.10 -0.68 -15.48
CA VAL A 400 -1.72 -0.66 -16.89
C VAL A 400 -2.17 0.66 -17.50
N ILE A 401 -1.21 1.41 -18.02
CA ILE A 401 -1.36 2.77 -18.54
C ILE A 401 -0.99 2.76 -20.01
N GLU A 402 -1.76 3.47 -20.81
CA GLU A 402 -1.55 3.63 -22.25
C GLU A 402 -1.41 5.11 -22.59
N LYS A 403 -0.54 5.42 -23.55
CA LYS A 403 -0.49 6.77 -24.13
C LYS A 403 -1.48 6.86 -25.29
N SER A 404 -2.74 7.00 -24.94
CA SER A 404 -3.89 7.01 -25.86
C SER A 404 -5.00 7.93 -25.33
N ASN A 405 -5.99 8.22 -26.18
CA ASN A 405 -7.19 8.94 -25.77
C ASN A 405 -8.03 8.11 -24.78
N SER A 406 -8.85 8.78 -23.96
CA SER A 406 -9.62 8.16 -22.88
C SER A 406 -10.45 6.96 -23.35
N SER A 407 -10.21 5.83 -22.69
CA SER A 407 -11.03 4.61 -22.72
C SER A 407 -11.65 4.37 -21.33
N PRO A 408 -12.70 3.54 -21.22
CA PRO A 408 -13.19 3.11 -19.91
C PRO A 408 -12.08 2.41 -19.12
N THR A 409 -11.90 2.81 -17.87
CA THR A 409 -10.93 2.20 -16.94
C THR A 409 -11.60 1.10 -16.14
N LEU A 410 -10.93 -0.05 -16.04
CA LEU A 410 -11.29 -1.14 -15.14
C LEU A 410 -10.57 -0.98 -13.79
N PHE A 411 -11.32 -0.77 -12.70
CA PHE A 411 -10.81 -0.80 -11.34
C PHE A 411 -11.22 -2.07 -10.61
N ILE A 412 -10.29 -2.68 -9.88
CA ILE A 412 -10.52 -3.84 -9.02
C ILE A 412 -10.10 -3.47 -7.59
N ASN A 413 -11.04 -3.38 -6.65
CA ASN A 413 -10.79 -2.97 -5.28
C ASN A 413 -10.54 -4.15 -4.34
N LEU A 414 -9.29 -4.42 -4.00
CA LEU A 414 -8.89 -5.47 -3.07
C LEU A 414 -8.30 -4.94 -1.75
N LYS A 415 -8.33 -3.61 -1.51
CA LYS A 415 -7.73 -2.95 -0.32
C LYS A 415 -8.07 -3.63 0.99
N HIS A 416 -9.32 -4.07 1.15
CA HIS A 416 -9.85 -4.64 2.39
C HIS A 416 -9.76 -6.17 2.47
N LYS A 417 -9.22 -6.84 1.45
CA LYS A 417 -9.00 -8.29 1.46
C LYS A 417 -7.73 -8.65 2.24
N LYS A 418 -7.59 -9.92 2.64
CA LYS A 418 -6.35 -10.43 3.27
C LYS A 418 -5.30 -10.75 2.20
N GLY A 419 -4.01 -10.71 2.55
CA GLY A 419 -2.90 -10.94 1.60
C GLY A 419 -3.05 -12.21 0.74
N ASN A 420 -3.30 -13.37 1.37
CA ASN A 420 -3.51 -14.64 0.64
C ASN A 420 -4.72 -14.61 -0.30
N GLU A 421 -5.79 -13.92 0.10
CA GLU A 421 -6.99 -13.77 -0.72
C GLU A 421 -6.71 -12.88 -1.95
N LYS A 422 -5.95 -11.79 -1.77
CA LYS A 422 -5.49 -10.94 -2.89
C LYS A 422 -4.71 -11.76 -3.91
N LYS A 423 -3.74 -12.54 -3.44
CA LYS A 423 -2.90 -13.40 -4.29
C LYS A 423 -3.75 -14.39 -5.09
N LEU A 424 -4.71 -15.05 -4.45
CA LEU A 424 -5.59 -16.02 -5.10
C LEU A 424 -6.47 -15.36 -6.18
N LEU A 425 -7.10 -14.23 -5.84
CA LEU A 425 -7.99 -13.50 -6.76
C LEU A 425 -7.22 -12.98 -7.98
N VAL A 426 -6.06 -12.36 -7.77
CA VAL A 426 -5.21 -11.85 -8.85
C VAL A 426 -4.66 -12.97 -9.73
N SER A 427 -4.20 -14.08 -9.14
CA SER A 427 -3.62 -15.20 -9.90
C SER A 427 -4.67 -15.97 -10.72
N SER A 428 -5.91 -16.07 -10.23
CA SER A 428 -6.99 -16.78 -10.93
C SER A 428 -7.72 -15.92 -11.96
N ASN A 429 -7.49 -14.60 -11.93
CA ASN A 429 -8.25 -13.60 -12.69
C ASN A 429 -9.78 -13.73 -12.53
N ASN A 430 -10.24 -14.30 -11.42
CA ASN A 430 -11.65 -14.54 -11.15
C ASN A 430 -12.15 -13.51 -10.12
N MET A 431 -12.45 -12.30 -10.60
CA MET A 431 -12.84 -11.19 -9.74
C MET A 431 -14.34 -11.21 -9.43
N PRO A 432 -14.73 -11.20 -8.15
CA PRO A 432 -16.13 -11.01 -7.76
C PRO A 432 -16.66 -9.68 -8.28
N VAL A 433 -17.90 -9.67 -8.79
CA VAL A 433 -18.50 -8.47 -9.41
C VAL A 433 -18.52 -7.29 -8.44
N GLU A 434 -18.66 -7.52 -7.14
CA GLU A 434 -18.71 -6.48 -6.11
C GLU A 434 -17.40 -5.72 -5.90
N VAL A 435 -16.27 -6.24 -6.37
CA VAL A 435 -14.96 -5.55 -6.32
C VAL A 435 -14.57 -4.92 -7.65
N VAL A 436 -15.37 -5.08 -8.70
CA VAL A 436 -15.08 -4.60 -10.05
C VAL A 436 -15.88 -3.34 -10.35
N TYR A 437 -15.21 -2.34 -10.91
CA TYR A 437 -15.80 -1.05 -11.27
C TYR A 437 -15.30 -0.67 -12.66
N THR A 438 -16.21 -0.34 -13.58
CA THR A 438 -15.86 0.20 -14.90
C THR A 438 -16.28 1.66 -14.92
N VAL A 439 -15.33 2.56 -15.16
CA VAL A 439 -15.55 4.01 -15.06
C VAL A 439 -15.01 4.70 -16.30
N ASN A 440 -15.75 5.68 -16.83
CA ASN A 440 -15.19 6.57 -17.85
C ASN A 440 -14.15 7.49 -17.20
N GLN A 441 -12.89 7.37 -17.58
CA GLN A 441 -11.79 8.14 -16.98
C GLN A 441 -12.03 9.66 -17.03
N ASN A 442 -12.69 10.17 -18.07
CA ASN A 442 -12.97 11.60 -18.20
C ASN A 442 -13.85 12.14 -17.07
N ALA A 443 -14.64 11.30 -16.39
CA ALA A 443 -15.42 11.73 -15.22
C ALA A 443 -14.54 12.23 -14.06
N PHE A 444 -13.25 11.87 -14.01
CA PHE A 444 -12.32 12.42 -13.03
C PHE A 444 -11.90 13.86 -13.32
N LEU A 445 -12.10 14.37 -14.54
CA LEU A 445 -11.85 15.78 -14.88
C LEU A 445 -12.86 16.72 -14.20
N ASP A 446 -14.03 16.21 -13.82
CA ASP A 446 -15.11 17.00 -13.23
C ASP A 446 -14.86 17.35 -11.75
N ASN A 447 -13.99 16.61 -11.06
CA ASN A 447 -13.71 16.87 -9.65
C ASN A 447 -12.51 17.81 -9.45
N GLN A 448 -12.60 18.70 -8.47
CA GLN A 448 -11.65 19.82 -8.27
C GLN A 448 -10.17 19.39 -8.09
N ASN A 449 -9.93 18.15 -7.65
CA ASN A 449 -8.60 17.62 -7.33
C ASN A 449 -8.14 16.50 -8.28
N PHE A 450 -8.92 16.22 -9.33
CA PHE A 450 -8.69 15.14 -10.29
C PHE A 450 -8.49 13.76 -9.65
N GLU A 451 -9.10 13.51 -8.49
CA GLU A 451 -8.95 12.28 -7.71
C GLU A 451 -9.65 11.10 -8.39
N PHE A 452 -9.00 9.93 -8.37
CA PHE A 452 -9.54 8.68 -8.94
C PHE A 452 -10.51 8.02 -7.96
N ASN A 453 -11.57 8.72 -7.58
CA ASN A 453 -12.61 8.23 -6.67
C ASN A 453 -13.57 7.28 -7.41
N TYR A 454 -13.02 6.21 -8.00
CA TYR A 454 -13.72 5.30 -8.90
C TYR A 454 -14.91 4.57 -8.24
N GLN A 455 -14.87 4.37 -6.91
CA GLN A 455 -15.99 3.77 -6.17
C GLN A 455 -17.24 4.67 -6.13
N LEU A 456 -17.05 5.98 -6.30
CA LEU A 456 -18.11 6.99 -6.27
C LEU A 456 -18.60 7.35 -7.67
N THR A 457 -17.72 7.23 -8.65
CA THR A 457 -17.99 7.67 -10.02
C THR A 457 -19.09 6.81 -10.61
N ASP A 458 -20.06 7.45 -11.26
CA ASP A 458 -21.26 6.83 -11.84
C ASP A 458 -22.20 6.09 -10.86
N ARG A 459 -21.91 6.11 -9.55
CA ARG A 459 -22.62 5.29 -8.55
C ARG A 459 -23.44 6.05 -7.51
N PHE A 460 -23.39 7.38 -7.50
CA PHE A 460 -24.13 8.21 -6.55
C PHE A 460 -24.54 9.58 -7.15
N GLU A 461 -25.23 9.60 -8.29
CA GLU A 461 -25.64 10.86 -8.95
C GLU A 461 -26.47 11.78 -8.04
N THR A 462 -27.24 11.22 -7.13
CA THR A 462 -28.06 11.98 -6.18
C THR A 462 -27.20 12.81 -5.22
N ILE A 463 -26.06 12.26 -4.75
CA ILE A 463 -25.22 12.96 -3.75
C ILE A 463 -24.40 14.09 -4.35
N LYS A 464 -24.09 14.03 -5.66
CA LYS A 464 -23.35 15.10 -6.37
C LYS A 464 -24.08 16.46 -6.32
N LYS A 465 -25.39 16.45 -6.08
CA LYS A 465 -26.24 17.66 -6.00
C LYS A 465 -26.30 18.27 -4.60
N PHE A 466 -25.72 17.60 -3.61
CA PHE A 466 -25.77 18.04 -2.22
C PHE A 466 -24.62 19.01 -1.92
N ASN A 467 -24.92 19.98 -1.06
CA ASN A 467 -23.91 20.87 -0.50
C ASN A 467 -22.96 20.08 0.40
N LEU A 468 -21.73 20.55 0.52
CA LEU A 468 -20.73 19.93 1.39
C LEU A 468 -20.94 20.35 2.84
N TYR A 469 -20.51 19.54 3.80
CA TYR A 469 -20.61 19.86 5.22
C TYR A 469 -19.90 21.19 5.55
N SER A 470 -18.85 21.56 4.79
CA SER A 470 -18.18 22.86 4.89
C SER A 470 -19.10 24.09 4.79
N ASP A 471 -20.27 23.95 4.14
CA ASP A 471 -21.22 25.05 3.98
C ASP A 471 -22.04 25.33 5.26
N TYR A 472 -22.01 24.38 6.21
CA TYR A 472 -22.82 24.37 7.43
C TYR A 472 -21.98 24.32 8.71
N GLY A 473 -20.78 23.75 8.65
CA GLY A 473 -19.88 23.63 9.79
C GLY A 473 -18.42 23.72 9.38
N ASN A 474 -17.58 24.06 10.34
CA ASN A 474 -16.13 24.18 10.17
C ASN A 474 -15.41 23.18 11.07
N PRO A 475 -15.19 21.93 10.60
CA PRO A 475 -14.27 20.99 11.23
C PRO A 475 -12.85 21.55 11.24
N MET A 476 -12.14 21.42 12.35
CA MET A 476 -10.85 22.07 12.53
C MET A 476 -9.91 21.25 13.41
N GLN A 477 -8.61 21.28 13.07
CA GLN A 477 -7.60 20.61 13.90
C GLN A 477 -7.31 21.40 15.17
N GLY A 478 -7.17 20.70 16.30
CA GLY A 478 -6.73 21.32 17.56
C GLY A 478 -5.23 21.59 17.62
N THR A 479 -4.83 22.33 18.65
CA THR A 479 -3.41 22.60 18.94
C THR A 479 -2.67 21.32 19.32
N SER A 480 -1.46 21.12 18.79
CA SER A 480 -0.55 20.08 19.29
C SER A 480 0.18 20.60 20.52
N THR A 481 0.17 19.81 21.60
CA THR A 481 0.89 20.14 22.84
C THR A 481 2.40 20.03 22.70
N GLY A 482 2.91 19.27 21.72
CA GLY A 482 4.34 18.94 21.57
C GLY A 482 4.89 17.96 22.61
N ASN A 483 4.26 17.85 23.79
CA ASN A 483 4.64 16.95 24.87
C ASN A 483 3.40 16.47 25.66
N ASN A 484 2.68 15.47 25.15
CA ASN A 484 1.48 14.96 25.81
C ASN A 484 1.76 14.41 27.23
N LYS A 485 2.97 13.88 27.50
CA LYS A 485 3.30 13.26 28.80
C LYS A 485 3.28 14.28 29.94
N GLU A 486 3.68 15.51 29.65
CA GLU A 486 3.77 16.61 30.60
C GLU A 486 2.44 17.38 30.67
N PHE A 487 1.89 17.77 29.52
CA PHE A 487 0.75 18.69 29.46
C PHE A 487 -0.61 18.01 29.60
N VAL A 488 -0.72 16.69 29.45
CA VAL A 488 -2.01 15.98 29.52
C VAL A 488 -1.97 14.92 30.61
N LYS A 489 -2.93 15.01 31.55
CA LYS A 489 -3.06 14.12 32.70
C LYS A 489 -4.49 13.61 32.80
N TYR A 490 -4.68 12.52 33.53
CA TYR A 490 -6.03 12.09 33.88
C TYR A 490 -6.68 13.10 34.83
N ALA A 491 -7.99 13.29 34.70
CA ALA A 491 -8.70 14.34 35.44
C ALA A 491 -8.58 14.20 36.96
N TRP A 492 -8.47 12.97 37.48
CA TRP A 492 -8.30 12.67 38.90
C TRP A 492 -6.88 12.93 39.42
N GLU A 493 -5.87 13.02 38.56
CA GLU A 493 -4.47 13.30 38.95
C GLU A 493 -4.23 14.78 39.28
N VAL A 494 -5.07 15.67 38.77
CA VAL A 494 -4.85 17.13 38.77
C VAL A 494 -6.09 17.91 39.23
N ASN A 495 -6.90 17.29 40.10
CA ASN A 495 -8.13 17.92 40.57
C ASN A 495 -7.83 19.13 41.48
N GLY A 496 -8.67 20.17 41.42
CA GLY A 496 -8.54 21.37 42.27
C GLY A 496 -7.66 22.51 41.74
N ASN A 497 -6.90 22.33 40.66
CA ASN A 497 -6.14 23.41 40.02
C ASN A 497 -6.88 23.96 38.77
N SER A 498 -7.16 25.27 38.74
CA SER A 498 -7.90 25.97 37.69
C SER A 498 -7.19 26.05 36.34
N ASP A 499 -5.85 25.90 36.33
CA ASP A 499 -5.03 25.92 35.12
C ASP A 499 -5.22 24.66 34.28
N TRP A 500 -5.67 23.57 34.91
CA TRP A 500 -5.99 22.31 34.25
C TRP A 500 -7.44 22.31 33.75
N LYS A 501 -7.61 22.46 32.44
CA LYS A 501 -8.92 22.46 31.79
C LYS A 501 -9.27 21.06 31.28
N LEU A 502 -10.55 20.68 31.34
CA LEU A 502 -11.03 19.45 30.70
C LEU A 502 -10.69 19.50 29.21
N VAL A 503 -10.20 18.40 28.63
CA VAL A 503 -9.76 18.40 27.23
C VAL A 503 -10.39 17.27 26.43
N SER A 504 -10.86 17.59 25.22
CA SER A 504 -11.16 16.59 24.20
C SER A 504 -9.85 16.04 23.64
N LYS A 505 -9.63 14.75 23.88
CA LYS A 505 -8.51 13.96 23.36
C LYS A 505 -9.07 12.69 22.73
N GLY A 506 -8.51 12.27 21.60
CA GLY A 506 -8.85 10.99 20.95
C GLY A 506 -8.40 9.78 21.77
N GLY A 507 -8.60 8.59 21.21
CA GLY A 507 -8.15 7.32 21.81
C GLY A 507 -9.26 6.29 22.04
N GLY A 508 -10.54 6.65 21.84
CA GLY A 508 -11.67 5.72 21.95
C GLY A 508 -12.84 6.08 21.04
N PHE A 509 -13.80 5.15 20.95
CA PHE A 509 -15.06 5.34 20.23
C PHE A 509 -16.18 5.70 21.22
N SER A 510 -16.68 6.93 21.16
CA SER A 510 -17.87 7.34 21.90
C SER A 510 -18.66 8.38 21.12
N LYS A 511 -19.94 8.08 20.87
CA LYS A 511 -20.92 9.00 20.26
C LYS A 511 -21.60 9.84 21.34
N TRP A 512 -22.15 10.98 20.93
CA TRP A 512 -22.97 11.89 21.74
C TRP A 512 -22.18 12.66 22.81
N VAL A 513 -21.57 11.95 23.76
CA VAL A 513 -20.76 12.50 24.87
C VAL A 513 -19.83 11.41 25.42
N GLY A 514 -18.79 11.79 26.16
CA GLY A 514 -17.87 10.88 26.84
C GLY A 514 -16.41 11.09 26.43
N LEU A 515 -15.54 10.19 26.89
CA LEU A 515 -14.08 10.33 26.83
C LEU A 515 -13.56 11.55 27.61
N ASN A 516 -14.34 12.04 28.56
CA ASN A 516 -14.02 13.17 29.42
C ASN A 516 -13.24 12.67 30.63
N TYR A 517 -12.03 12.14 30.43
CA TYR A 517 -11.19 11.66 31.53
C TYR A 517 -9.80 12.30 31.55
N TYR A 518 -9.55 13.25 30.65
CA TYR A 518 -8.28 13.99 30.58
C TYR A 518 -8.46 15.47 30.86
N LYS A 519 -7.45 16.06 31.49
CA LYS A 519 -7.24 17.50 31.56
C LYS A 519 -5.93 17.88 30.89
N VAL A 520 -5.87 19.08 30.33
CA VAL A 520 -4.66 19.68 29.76
C VAL A 520 -4.26 20.90 30.59
N LEU A 521 -2.96 21.05 30.86
CA LEU A 521 -2.42 22.26 31.47
C LEU A 521 -2.52 23.39 30.44
N TRP A 522 -3.49 24.26 30.64
CA TRP A 522 -3.92 25.26 29.65
C TRP A 522 -3.79 26.68 30.18
N GLY A 523 -4.16 26.90 31.44
CA GLY A 523 -4.34 28.22 32.00
C GLY A 523 -5.62 28.88 31.49
N GLU A 524 -5.66 30.21 31.40
CA GLU A 524 -6.83 30.93 30.89
C GLU A 524 -6.84 30.99 29.36
N ASN A 525 -5.69 31.26 28.75
CA ASN A 525 -5.55 31.59 27.33
C ASN A 525 -4.47 30.74 26.64
N ALA A 526 -4.30 29.49 27.07
CA ALA A 526 -3.33 28.52 26.53
C ALA A 526 -1.86 28.92 26.78
N GLU A 527 -1.56 29.77 27.77
CA GLU A 527 -0.23 30.32 28.05
C GLU A 527 0.84 29.24 28.18
N PHE A 528 0.53 28.14 28.88
CA PHE A 528 1.48 27.03 29.09
C PHE A 528 1.81 26.31 27.78
N ILE A 529 0.82 26.14 26.89
CA ILE A 529 1.03 25.50 25.59
C ILE A 529 1.78 26.45 24.65
N LYS A 530 1.43 27.74 24.64
CA LYS A 530 2.10 28.79 23.85
C LYS A 530 3.58 28.93 24.22
N ALA A 531 3.92 28.77 25.50
CA ALA A 531 5.30 28.82 25.97
C ALA A 531 6.14 27.60 25.54
N ASN A 532 5.51 26.47 25.21
CA ASN A 532 6.22 25.27 24.77
C ASN A 532 6.68 25.38 23.30
N LYS A 533 7.99 25.42 23.07
CA LYS A 533 8.59 25.47 21.72
C LYS A 533 8.24 24.26 20.84
N GLY A 534 7.92 23.11 21.43
CA GLY A 534 7.49 21.91 20.70
C GLY A 534 6.03 21.92 20.26
N SER A 535 5.24 22.90 20.71
CA SER A 535 3.82 22.99 20.38
C SER A 535 3.59 23.44 18.93
N ALA A 536 2.44 23.07 18.37
CA ALA A 536 1.97 23.60 17.10
C ALA A 536 0.58 24.21 17.31
N LEU A 537 0.54 25.52 17.52
CA LEU A 537 -0.66 26.28 17.84
C LEU A 537 -1.63 26.33 16.65
N ARG A 538 -2.88 25.90 16.87
CA ARG A 538 -3.95 25.88 15.87
C ARG A 538 -5.29 26.15 16.54
N ASN A 539 -6.10 27.03 15.93
CA ASN A 539 -7.52 27.26 16.25
C ASN A 539 -7.84 27.55 17.73
N ILE A 540 -6.88 28.07 18.51
CA ILE A 540 -7.09 28.42 19.94
C ILE A 540 -8.21 29.47 20.08
N ASN A 541 -8.24 30.45 19.18
CA ASN A 541 -9.26 31.49 19.11
C ASN A 541 -10.66 30.98 18.70
N LYS A 542 -10.78 29.73 18.24
CA LYS A 542 -12.05 29.13 17.84
C LYS A 542 -12.70 28.28 18.93
N ILE A 543 -11.99 28.00 20.03
CA ILE A 543 -12.53 27.22 21.16
C ILE A 543 -13.85 27.76 21.68
N PRO A 544 -14.02 29.09 21.93
CA PRO A 544 -15.28 29.62 22.48
C PRO A 544 -16.49 29.42 21.56
N SER A 545 -16.26 29.32 20.25
CA SER A 545 -17.30 29.13 19.23
C SER A 545 -17.41 27.68 18.75
N THR A 546 -16.72 26.74 19.39
CA THR A 546 -16.76 25.31 19.02
C THR A 546 -17.82 24.61 19.86
N GLU A 547 -18.65 23.79 19.21
CA GLU A 547 -19.76 23.12 19.89
C GLU A 547 -19.62 21.60 19.90
N LEU A 548 -18.89 21.03 18.94
CA LEU A 548 -18.71 19.60 18.81
C LEU A 548 -17.22 19.24 18.74
N VAL A 549 -16.90 18.01 19.12
CA VAL A 549 -15.55 17.42 19.01
C VAL A 549 -15.63 15.99 18.50
N TYR A 550 -14.55 15.48 17.94
CA TYR A 550 -14.49 14.11 17.42
C TYR A 550 -13.13 13.46 17.69
N SER A 551 -13.06 12.14 17.53
CA SER A 551 -11.79 11.41 17.57
C SER A 551 -11.19 11.35 16.16
N ASP A 552 -9.95 11.79 15.99
CA ASP A 552 -9.24 11.78 14.71
C ASP A 552 -8.78 10.37 14.26
N THR A 553 -8.99 9.37 15.12
CA THR A 553 -8.56 7.98 14.93
C THR A 553 -9.67 7.02 15.38
N GLY A 554 -9.96 6.00 14.56
CA GLY A 554 -10.93 4.97 14.92
C GLY A 554 -11.32 4.04 13.76
N THR A 555 -11.36 2.73 14.02
CA THR A 555 -11.73 1.69 13.03
C THR A 555 -13.25 1.54 12.86
N LEU A 556 -14.03 1.95 13.88
CA LEU A 556 -15.48 1.84 13.93
C LEU A 556 -16.23 2.99 13.23
N GLY A 557 -15.50 4.00 12.74
CA GLY A 557 -16.06 5.13 11.99
C GLY A 557 -16.10 6.45 12.76
N LEU A 558 -16.83 7.41 12.19
CA LEU A 558 -16.98 8.75 12.75
C LEU A 558 -17.74 8.70 14.08
N ASN A 559 -17.19 9.37 15.09
CA ASN A 559 -17.80 9.48 16.41
C ASN A 559 -17.63 10.91 16.92
N VAL A 560 -18.75 11.64 16.95
CA VAL A 560 -18.82 13.04 17.32
C VAL A 560 -19.50 13.17 18.67
N ARG A 561 -19.02 14.10 19.48
CA ARG A 561 -19.48 14.39 20.82
C ARG A 561 -19.76 15.87 20.96
N ILE A 562 -20.65 16.22 21.88
CA ILE A 562 -20.81 17.59 22.36
C ILE A 562 -19.53 18.03 23.08
N LEU A 563 -19.08 19.27 22.85
CA LEU A 563 -18.05 19.90 23.68
C LEU A 563 -18.71 20.40 24.97
N LYS A 564 -18.20 19.99 26.13
CA LYS A 564 -18.73 20.46 27.42
C LYS A 564 -18.31 21.90 27.72
N ASN A 565 -19.08 22.58 28.58
CA ASN A 565 -18.72 23.90 29.07
C ASN A 565 -17.32 23.86 29.72
N ASN A 566 -16.49 24.86 29.43
CA ASN A 566 -15.09 24.98 29.88
C ASN A 566 -14.17 23.84 29.42
N GLN A 567 -14.60 23.00 28.47
CA GLN A 567 -13.74 22.01 27.83
C GLN A 567 -13.00 22.65 26.64
N VAL A 568 -11.71 22.32 26.51
CA VAL A 568 -10.88 22.71 25.36
C VAL A 568 -10.61 21.51 24.46
N PHE A 569 -10.03 21.72 23.27
CA PHE A 569 -9.69 20.62 22.35
C PHE A 569 -8.25 20.73 21.83
N ILE A 570 -7.61 19.58 21.62
CA ILE A 570 -6.23 19.46 21.11
C ILE A 570 -6.19 18.63 19.83
N ALA A 571 -5.01 18.50 19.23
CA ALA A 571 -4.81 17.90 17.91
C ALA A 571 -5.44 16.49 17.75
N SER A 572 -5.45 15.66 18.79
CA SER A 572 -5.99 14.30 18.74
C SER A 572 -7.49 14.21 19.05
N GLY A 573 -8.13 15.29 19.51
CA GLY A 573 -9.58 15.34 19.74
C GLY A 573 -10.18 16.57 19.10
N PRO A 574 -10.12 16.72 17.76
CA PRO A 574 -10.34 18.00 17.10
C PRO A 574 -11.79 18.52 17.22
N GLY A 575 -11.96 19.81 16.93
CA GLY A 575 -13.22 20.53 17.09
C GLY A 575 -14.01 20.69 15.80
N ILE A 576 -15.30 20.98 15.94
CA ILE A 576 -16.20 21.39 14.86
C ILE A 576 -17.03 22.57 15.36
N GLN A 577 -16.93 23.70 14.67
CA GLN A 577 -17.80 24.85 14.86
C GLN A 577 -19.04 24.67 13.96
N VAL A 578 -20.24 24.85 14.52
CA VAL A 578 -21.47 24.92 13.71
C VAL A 578 -21.63 26.37 13.23
N ILE A 579 -21.90 26.54 11.94
CA ILE A 579 -22.04 27.85 11.28
C ILE A 579 -23.51 28.12 10.93
N LYS A 580 -24.21 27.09 10.47
CA LYS A 580 -25.65 27.14 10.14
C LYS A 580 -26.31 25.87 10.62
N GLY A 581 -27.52 26.00 11.14
CA GLY A 581 -28.35 24.89 11.60
C GLY A 581 -28.28 24.62 13.08
N ASP A 582 -28.83 23.49 13.49
CA ASP A 582 -28.95 23.10 14.90
C ASP A 582 -27.83 22.14 15.31
N LYS A 583 -27.09 22.47 16.37
CA LYS A 583 -25.95 21.68 16.82
C LYS A 583 -26.27 20.21 17.13
N PHE A 584 -27.48 19.90 17.60
CA PHE A 584 -27.88 18.53 17.88
C PHE A 584 -28.26 17.79 16.60
N ALA A 585 -28.85 18.47 15.62
CA ALA A 585 -29.03 17.87 14.29
C ALA A 585 -27.68 17.56 13.60
N HIS A 586 -26.68 18.44 13.74
CA HIS A 586 -25.30 18.16 13.31
C HIS A 586 -24.69 16.96 14.04
N LEU A 587 -24.83 16.91 15.37
CA LEU A 587 -24.35 15.81 16.20
C LEU A 587 -24.95 14.47 15.76
N ALA A 588 -26.26 14.42 15.48
CA ALA A 588 -26.93 13.24 14.97
C ALA A 588 -26.48 12.85 13.56
N PHE A 589 -26.39 13.82 12.64
CA PHE A 589 -25.95 13.56 11.28
C PHE A 589 -24.56 12.94 11.26
N LEU A 590 -23.58 13.56 11.92
CA LEU A 590 -22.20 13.06 11.92
C LEU A 590 -22.03 11.73 12.66
N ASN A 591 -22.96 11.38 13.57
CA ASN A 591 -23.00 10.07 14.22
C ASN A 591 -23.82 9.02 13.45
N SER A 592 -24.44 9.38 12.33
CA SER A 592 -25.24 8.46 11.51
C SER A 592 -24.38 7.44 10.75
N ARG A 593 -25.00 6.32 10.37
CA ARG A 593 -24.34 5.33 9.51
C ARG A 593 -24.13 5.90 8.11
N VAL A 594 -25.04 6.75 7.62
CA VAL A 594 -24.89 7.46 6.35
C VAL A 594 -23.63 8.34 6.33
N ALA A 595 -23.42 9.18 7.34
CA ALA A 595 -22.22 10.02 7.40
C ALA A 595 -20.93 9.18 7.48
N THR A 596 -20.93 8.09 8.27
CA THR A 596 -19.78 7.18 8.33
C THR A 596 -19.54 6.48 6.99
N PHE A 597 -20.61 6.07 6.30
CA PHE A 597 -20.54 5.45 4.98
C PHE A 597 -19.94 6.38 3.94
N LEU A 598 -20.46 7.61 3.84
CA LEU A 598 -19.93 8.63 2.94
C LEU A 598 -18.48 8.99 3.28
N LEU A 599 -18.15 9.13 4.56
CA LEU A 599 -16.78 9.37 5.00
C LEU A 599 -15.84 8.24 4.57
N LYS A 600 -16.23 6.96 4.72
CA LYS A 600 -15.41 5.81 4.29
C LYS A 600 -15.25 5.72 2.77
N LEU A 601 -16.21 6.22 2.01
CA LEU A 601 -16.08 6.31 0.55
C LEU A 601 -15.08 7.41 0.13
N ILE A 602 -15.06 8.53 0.85
CA ILE A 602 -14.18 9.67 0.57
C ILE A 602 -12.78 9.46 1.17
N ASN A 603 -12.67 8.75 2.29
CA ASN A 603 -11.44 8.56 3.03
C ASN A 603 -10.96 7.10 3.00
N PRO A 604 -9.91 6.78 2.24
CA PRO A 604 -9.33 5.44 2.22
C PRO A 604 -8.49 5.11 3.47
N LYS A 605 -8.26 6.07 4.39
CA LYS A 605 -7.41 5.91 5.59
C LYS A 605 -8.23 5.78 6.88
N PHE A 606 -7.65 5.14 7.89
CA PHE A 606 -8.25 5.04 9.23
C PHE A 606 -8.29 6.37 10.01
N THR A 607 -7.46 7.35 9.63
CA THR A 607 -7.42 8.68 10.27
C THR A 607 -8.50 9.58 9.70
N ILE A 608 -9.30 10.17 10.58
CA ILE A 608 -10.37 11.12 10.24
C ILE A 608 -9.81 12.55 10.37
N SER A 609 -9.52 13.18 9.24
CA SER A 609 -9.11 14.58 9.20
C SER A 609 -10.31 15.52 9.09
N ALA A 610 -10.12 16.77 9.53
CA ALA A 610 -11.13 17.83 9.39
C ALA A 610 -11.58 18.00 7.93
N GLY A 611 -10.64 17.97 6.98
CA GLY A 611 -10.94 18.12 5.55
C GLY A 611 -11.84 17.02 5.01
N TYR A 612 -11.72 15.78 5.50
CA TYR A 612 -12.63 14.71 5.07
C TYR A 612 -14.05 14.90 5.59
N ILE A 613 -14.21 15.38 6.82
CA ILE A 613 -15.54 15.72 7.36
C ILE A 613 -16.14 16.88 6.56
N SER A 614 -15.34 17.91 6.24
CA SER A 614 -15.78 19.06 5.43
C SER A 614 -16.35 18.64 4.07
N ASN A 615 -15.83 17.56 3.48
CA ASN A 615 -16.22 17.07 2.16
C ASN A 615 -17.41 16.09 2.18
N ILE A 616 -18.03 15.81 3.34
CA ILE A 616 -19.22 14.94 3.38
C ILE A 616 -20.41 15.67 2.72
N PRO A 617 -21.04 15.11 1.67
CA PRO A 617 -22.25 15.68 1.08
C PRO A 617 -23.43 15.59 2.05
N VAL A 618 -24.20 16.66 2.19
CA VAL A 618 -25.32 16.79 3.13
C VAL A 618 -26.62 17.03 2.41
N ALA A 619 -27.56 16.08 2.51
CA ALA A 619 -28.90 16.26 1.97
C ALA A 619 -29.65 17.39 2.71
N LYS A 620 -30.56 18.06 1.99
CA LYS A 620 -31.40 19.12 2.56
C LYS A 620 -32.24 18.57 3.73
N ASN A 621 -32.69 19.47 4.61
CA ASN A 621 -33.59 19.16 5.73
C ASN A 621 -33.03 18.21 6.81
N ILE A 622 -31.71 18.02 6.86
CA ILE A 622 -31.06 17.23 7.93
C ILE A 622 -30.60 18.14 9.07
N LEU A 623 -29.70 19.08 8.77
CA LEU A 623 -28.97 19.86 9.78
C LEU A 623 -29.82 20.92 10.50
N ASP A 624 -30.99 21.26 9.95
CA ASP A 624 -31.95 22.21 10.56
C ASP A 624 -33.19 21.50 11.11
N SER A 625 -33.20 20.16 11.11
CA SER A 625 -34.38 19.37 11.45
C SER A 625 -34.63 19.33 12.96
N LYS A 626 -35.70 19.99 13.41
CA LYS A 626 -36.19 19.90 14.80
C LYS A 626 -36.46 18.45 15.24
N TYR A 627 -36.96 17.60 14.34
CA TYR A 627 -37.22 16.20 14.66
C TYR A 627 -35.93 15.42 14.98
N ILE A 628 -34.88 15.63 14.18
CA ILE A 628 -33.58 14.99 14.36
C ILE A 628 -32.90 15.57 15.61
N SER A 629 -32.89 16.90 15.74
CA SER A 629 -32.35 17.64 16.89
C SER A 629 -32.91 17.12 18.22
N ASN A 630 -34.24 17.12 18.38
CA ASN A 630 -34.89 16.67 19.62
C ASN A 630 -34.51 15.22 19.99
N LYS A 631 -34.38 14.33 19.01
CA LYS A 631 -33.99 12.93 19.27
C LYS A 631 -32.52 12.79 19.59
N SER A 632 -31.67 13.57 18.93
CA SER A 632 -30.24 13.65 19.24
C SER A 632 -30.00 14.10 20.66
N GLU A 633 -30.74 15.11 21.12
CA GLU A 633 -30.65 15.60 22.49
C GLU A 633 -31.08 14.52 23.50
N LEU A 634 -32.15 13.77 23.21
CA LEU A 634 -32.54 12.61 24.02
C LEU A 634 -31.46 11.51 24.03
N CYS A 635 -30.83 11.19 22.90
CA CYS A 635 -29.70 10.25 22.84
C CYS A 635 -28.53 10.72 23.71
N LEU A 636 -28.21 12.02 23.67
CA LEU A 636 -27.17 12.63 24.48
C LEU A 636 -27.50 12.53 25.97
N ASN A 637 -28.71 12.89 26.38
CA ASN A 637 -29.14 12.84 27.77
C ASN A 637 -29.09 11.42 28.34
N LEU A 638 -29.60 10.44 27.59
CA LEU A 638 -29.49 9.02 27.96
C LEU A 638 -28.02 8.61 28.11
N LYS A 639 -27.15 9.03 27.18
CA LYS A 639 -25.73 8.70 27.26
C LYS A 639 -25.03 9.38 28.45
N ASP A 640 -25.33 10.64 28.74
CA ASP A 640 -24.79 11.36 29.90
C ASP A 640 -25.21 10.69 31.21
N ASP A 641 -26.49 10.31 31.34
CA ASP A 641 -27.00 9.57 32.50
C ASP A 641 -26.37 8.20 32.69
N TYR A 642 -26.08 7.49 31.59
CA TYR A 642 -25.31 6.25 31.64
C TYR A 642 -23.89 6.50 32.17
N LEU A 643 -23.19 7.52 31.66
CA LEU A 643 -21.80 7.81 32.04
C LEU A 643 -21.67 8.25 33.50
N LYS A 644 -22.70 8.88 34.10
CA LYS A 644 -22.72 9.21 35.54
C LYS A 644 -22.53 8.00 36.45
N ASN A 645 -22.79 6.79 35.97
CA ASN A 645 -22.63 5.56 36.74
C ASN A 645 -21.41 4.73 36.31
N LYS A 646 -20.53 5.26 35.44
CA LYS A 646 -19.38 4.53 34.90
C LYS A 646 -18.06 5.27 35.14
N LEU A 647 -17.20 4.69 35.98
CA LEU A 647 -15.79 5.09 36.01
C LEU A 647 -15.11 4.79 34.65
N PRO A 648 -14.08 5.56 34.26
CA PRO A 648 -13.48 6.69 34.96
C PRO A 648 -13.97 8.05 34.41
N ASN A 649 -15.23 8.12 33.94
CA ASN A 649 -15.76 9.33 33.30
C ASN A 649 -15.83 10.49 34.31
N PHE A 650 -15.52 11.72 33.88
CA PHE A 650 -15.63 12.90 34.73
C PHE A 650 -17.08 13.17 35.19
N GLU A 651 -18.06 12.66 34.44
CA GLU A 651 -19.47 12.66 34.80
C GLU A 651 -19.82 11.78 36.00
N PHE A 652 -18.92 10.89 36.42
CA PHE A 652 -19.22 9.88 37.42
C PHE A 652 -19.68 10.50 38.75
N ASN A 653 -20.85 10.08 39.22
CA ASN A 653 -21.41 10.44 40.50
C ASN A 653 -21.27 9.27 41.46
N HIS A 654 -20.63 9.51 42.60
CA HIS A 654 -20.55 8.52 43.67
C HIS A 654 -21.94 8.27 44.25
N ILE A 655 -22.40 7.03 44.13
CA ILE A 655 -23.60 6.55 44.81
C ILE A 655 -23.26 6.41 46.29
N ASP A 656 -24.17 6.86 47.16
CA ASP A 656 -24.04 6.61 48.60
C ASP A 656 -24.29 5.13 48.89
N TYR A 657 -23.23 4.35 48.91
CA TYR A 657 -23.30 2.90 49.11
C TYR A 657 -23.88 2.52 50.48
N PHE A 658 -23.88 3.42 51.47
CA PHE A 658 -24.51 3.16 52.78
C PHE A 658 -26.04 3.11 52.70
N THR A 659 -26.63 3.66 51.64
CA THR A 659 -28.09 3.60 51.42
C THR A 659 -28.57 2.26 50.86
N ILE A 660 -27.65 1.39 50.42
CA ILE A 660 -27.96 0.11 49.76
C ILE A 660 -28.28 -0.96 50.83
N LYS A 661 -29.56 -1.29 50.99
CA LYS A 661 -30.02 -2.31 51.95
C LYS A 661 -29.97 -3.74 51.41
N LYS A 662 -30.17 -3.92 50.10
CA LYS A 662 -30.18 -5.23 49.43
C LYS A 662 -29.34 -5.16 48.16
N LEU A 663 -28.15 -5.75 48.21
CA LEU A 663 -27.15 -5.63 47.15
C LEU A 663 -27.63 -6.24 45.82
N ASP A 664 -28.20 -7.44 45.84
CA ASP A 664 -28.65 -8.11 44.62
C ASP A 664 -29.75 -7.33 43.88
N ASN A 665 -30.72 -6.77 44.62
CA ASN A 665 -31.77 -5.93 44.05
C ASN A 665 -31.17 -4.68 43.40
N PHE A 666 -30.25 -4.01 44.09
CA PHE A 666 -29.58 -2.82 43.57
C PHE A 666 -28.80 -3.13 42.30
N ILE A 667 -28.05 -4.24 42.25
CA ILE A 667 -27.30 -4.66 41.06
C ILE A 667 -28.27 -4.97 39.90
N ASN A 668 -29.34 -5.71 40.17
CA ASN A 668 -30.36 -6.03 39.16
C ASN A 668 -31.01 -4.76 38.58
N GLU A 669 -31.37 -3.79 39.43
CA GLU A 669 -31.90 -2.50 39.00
C GLU A 669 -30.91 -1.72 38.13
N CYS A 670 -29.61 -1.72 38.50
CA CYS A 670 -28.57 -1.09 37.70
C CYS A 670 -28.45 -1.73 36.30
N ILE A 671 -28.44 -3.06 36.23
CA ILE A 671 -28.36 -3.80 34.96
C ILE A 671 -29.59 -3.50 34.09
N LEU A 672 -30.79 -3.57 34.66
CA LEU A 672 -32.04 -3.29 33.94
C LEU A 672 -32.08 -1.85 33.43
N LYS A 673 -31.63 -0.89 34.24
CA LYS A 673 -31.54 0.53 33.85
C LYS A 673 -30.56 0.74 32.70
N ASP A 674 -29.40 0.08 32.73
CA ASP A 674 -28.42 0.15 31.63
C ASP A 674 -28.97 -0.46 30.34
N LEU A 675 -29.65 -1.61 30.41
CA LEU A 675 -30.27 -2.25 29.26
C LEU A 675 -31.40 -1.39 28.66
N GLU A 676 -32.23 -0.78 29.49
CA GLU A 676 -33.29 0.13 29.03
C GLU A 676 -32.70 1.39 28.38
N ASN A 677 -31.67 1.97 28.99
CA ASN A 677 -30.97 3.12 28.42
C ASN A 677 -30.39 2.82 27.03
N ASP A 678 -29.71 1.69 26.90
CA ASP A 678 -29.13 1.23 25.63
C ASP A 678 -30.22 0.96 24.58
N PHE A 679 -31.32 0.32 24.97
CA PHE A 679 -32.45 0.07 24.07
C PHE A 679 -33.09 1.37 23.56
N GLN A 680 -33.43 2.29 24.47
CA GLN A 680 -34.03 3.58 24.13
C GLN A 680 -33.10 4.37 23.20
N ARG A 681 -31.79 4.38 23.48
CA ARG A 681 -30.81 5.06 22.64
C ARG A 681 -30.73 4.43 21.26
N LEU A 682 -30.68 3.10 21.14
CA LEU A 682 -30.69 2.40 19.85
C LEU A 682 -31.96 2.66 19.03
N LEU A 683 -33.13 2.75 19.70
CA LEU A 683 -34.40 3.07 19.05
C LEU A 683 -34.42 4.51 18.52
N LEU A 684 -33.93 5.47 19.30
CA LEU A 684 -33.80 6.87 18.87
C LEU A 684 -32.79 7.00 17.72
N GLU A 685 -31.65 6.34 17.80
CA GLU A 685 -30.66 6.26 16.73
C GLU A 685 -31.27 5.70 15.44
N PHE A 686 -32.09 4.66 15.54
CA PHE A 686 -32.82 4.12 14.39
C PHE A 686 -33.79 5.14 13.78
N LYS A 687 -34.58 5.85 14.60
CA LYS A 687 -35.51 6.88 14.12
C LYS A 687 -34.80 8.05 13.45
N ILE A 688 -33.63 8.43 13.95
CA ILE A 688 -32.74 9.43 13.35
C ILE A 688 -32.22 8.91 12.00
N GLU A 689 -31.68 7.69 11.99
CA GLU A 689 -31.10 7.05 10.81
C GLU A 689 -32.14 6.87 9.69
N ASP A 690 -33.35 6.44 10.00
CA ASP A 690 -34.45 6.27 9.05
C ASP A 690 -34.81 7.61 8.38
N ARG A 691 -34.89 8.69 9.18
CA ARG A 691 -35.12 10.03 8.65
C ARG A 691 -33.98 10.52 7.76
N ILE A 692 -32.73 10.35 8.19
CA ILE A 692 -31.55 10.74 7.40
C ILE A 692 -31.51 9.96 6.09
N ARG A 693 -31.63 8.63 6.13
CA ARG A 693 -31.63 7.78 4.92
C ARG A 693 -32.71 8.18 3.93
N GLY A 694 -33.90 8.55 4.43
CA GLY A 694 -35.01 9.01 3.60
C GLY A 694 -34.68 10.26 2.76
N GLU A 695 -33.84 11.16 3.27
CA GLU A 695 -33.44 12.38 2.53
C GLU A 695 -32.38 12.10 1.44
N TYR A 696 -31.54 11.07 1.62
CA TYR A 696 -30.55 10.67 0.61
C TYR A 696 -31.16 9.90 -0.57
N LYS A 697 -32.32 9.26 -0.37
CA LYS A 697 -33.04 8.48 -1.40
C LYS A 697 -32.20 7.39 -2.05
N PHE A 698 -31.36 6.71 -1.25
CA PHE A 698 -30.51 5.63 -1.76
C PHE A 698 -31.34 4.48 -2.35
N GLY A 699 -30.92 4.01 -3.53
CA GLY A 699 -31.43 2.82 -4.20
C GLY A 699 -30.97 1.53 -3.54
N LYS A 700 -31.41 0.39 -4.09
CA LYS A 700 -31.11 -0.94 -3.52
C LYS A 700 -29.61 -1.23 -3.43
N GLU A 701 -28.84 -0.84 -4.44
CA GLU A 701 -27.40 -1.09 -4.51
C GLU A 701 -26.62 -0.26 -3.49
N GLU A 702 -26.91 1.05 -3.42
CA GLU A 702 -26.31 1.98 -2.45
C GLU A 702 -26.61 1.54 -1.01
N LEU A 703 -27.84 1.09 -0.73
CA LEU A 703 -28.23 0.56 0.58
C LEU A 703 -27.51 -0.76 0.91
N ALA A 704 -27.37 -1.66 -0.06
CA ALA A 704 -26.65 -2.92 0.12
C ALA A 704 -25.16 -2.68 0.40
N GLU A 705 -24.54 -1.74 -0.30
CA GLU A 705 -23.17 -1.33 -0.09
C GLU A 705 -22.96 -0.66 1.27
N MET A 706 -23.83 0.28 1.66
CA MET A 706 -23.79 0.86 3.00
C MET A 706 -23.89 -0.24 4.07
N LYS A 707 -24.84 -1.18 3.93
CA LYS A 707 -24.98 -2.31 4.83
C LYS A 707 -23.71 -3.16 4.92
N ARG A 708 -23.04 -3.42 3.80
CA ARG A 708 -21.76 -4.15 3.76
C ARG A 708 -20.62 -3.39 4.45
N MET A 709 -20.56 -2.06 4.30
CA MET A 709 -19.45 -1.24 4.81
C MET A 709 -19.57 -0.83 6.28
N VAL A 710 -20.79 -0.53 6.75
CA VAL A 710 -21.04 0.02 8.09
C VAL A 710 -22.10 -0.75 8.88
N GLY A 711 -22.57 -1.88 8.35
CA GLY A 711 -23.62 -2.68 8.98
C GLY A 711 -25.01 -2.05 8.83
N GLU A 712 -25.99 -2.68 9.48
CA GLU A 712 -27.37 -2.23 9.47
C GLU A 712 -27.93 -2.14 10.90
N SER A 713 -28.90 -1.26 11.11
CA SER A 713 -29.61 -1.20 12.39
C SER A 713 -30.42 -2.49 12.59
N PRO A 714 -30.44 -3.09 13.80
CA PRO A 714 -31.21 -4.30 14.07
C PRO A 714 -32.71 -4.12 13.79
N PHE A 715 -33.23 -2.89 13.88
CA PHE A 715 -34.64 -2.56 13.64
C PHE A 715 -35.08 -2.68 12.15
N TYR A 716 -34.16 -2.78 11.19
CA TYR A 716 -34.49 -3.06 9.80
C TYR A 716 -34.77 -4.55 9.52
N ASN A 717 -34.42 -5.46 10.44
CA ASN A 717 -34.59 -6.90 10.21
C ASN A 717 -36.04 -7.35 10.46
N LYS A 718 -36.77 -7.66 9.38
CA LYS A 718 -38.19 -8.07 9.41
C LYS A 718 -38.46 -9.30 10.29
N LYS A 719 -37.51 -10.27 10.41
CA LYS A 719 -37.67 -11.46 11.26
C LYS A 719 -37.58 -11.16 12.77
N GLN A 720 -37.04 -10.00 13.16
CA GLN A 720 -36.86 -9.62 14.57
C GLN A 720 -37.90 -8.61 15.07
N LYS A 721 -38.74 -8.01 14.20
CA LYS A 721 -39.79 -7.07 14.64
C LYS A 721 -40.71 -7.66 15.71
N GLY A 722 -41.05 -8.94 15.61
CA GLY A 722 -41.85 -9.64 16.63
C GLY A 722 -41.05 -10.10 17.86
N ILE A 723 -39.74 -10.33 17.73
CA ILE A 723 -38.88 -10.88 18.81
C ILE A 723 -38.34 -9.78 19.72
N VAL A 724 -38.04 -8.59 19.17
CA VAL A 724 -37.61 -7.42 19.96
C VAL A 724 -38.74 -6.99 20.89
N ASP A 725 -39.97 -6.94 20.39
CA ASP A 725 -41.16 -6.59 21.19
C ASP A 725 -41.46 -7.65 22.28
N TYR A 726 -41.22 -8.93 22.01
CA TYR A 726 -41.43 -10.03 22.97
C TYR A 726 -40.36 -10.14 24.06
N ARG A 727 -39.06 -9.96 23.73
CA ARG A 727 -37.98 -10.04 24.73
C ARG A 727 -37.95 -8.83 25.67
N ILE A 728 -38.36 -7.65 25.19
CA ILE A 728 -38.54 -6.45 26.01
C ILE A 728 -39.61 -6.70 27.09
N ARG A 729 -40.77 -7.25 26.72
CA ARG A 729 -41.82 -7.61 27.70
C ARG A 729 -41.38 -8.65 28.74
N PHE A 730 -40.32 -9.43 28.46
CA PHE A 730 -39.80 -10.47 29.34
C PHE A 730 -38.62 -10.00 30.22
N ILE A 731 -37.94 -8.92 29.84
CA ILE A 731 -36.90 -8.26 30.66
C ILE A 731 -37.53 -7.23 31.62
N PHE A 732 -38.68 -6.65 31.26
CA PHE A 732 -39.40 -5.63 32.03
C PHE A 732 -40.65 -6.15 32.78
N LYS A 733 -40.89 -7.46 32.78
CA LYS A 733 -41.76 -8.15 33.75
C LYS A 733 -40.88 -8.96 34.68
#